data_AF-A0A7W1TUR4-F1
#
_entry.id   AF-A0A7W1TUR4-F1
#
_cell.length_a   1.000
_cell.length_b   1.000
_cell.length_c   1.000
_cell.angle_alpha   90.00
_cell.angle_beta   90.00
_cell.angle_gamma   90.00
#
_symmetry.space_group_name_H-M   'P 1'
#
loop_
_entity.id
_entity.type
_entity.pdbx_description
1 polymer ?
#
loop_
_entity_poly.entity_id
_entity_poly.type
_entity_poly.pdbx_seq_one_letter_code
_entity_poly.pdbx_strand_id
1 'polypeptide(L)'
;MFERYTERARRVLFFARYEASQLGSISIETEHLLLGLIREGKGLTSRIFQRSHLSLETIRKEIEGRTVFREKVSTSVEIPFSQETKRVLQHAAEEAERLMHNYIGTEHLLLGILREEQSVAATILMEKGMRLASVREDIVQLLNEKTTLTRVKETPLLAEFSRDLTDAAMKNLLDPLVGRDKEIERVQQVLCRRTKNNAVLIGEPGVGKTAIVEGLAQKIVFGDVPHFLADKRLLALDISLIVAGTKYRGQFEERLKAIMKELTENPNIIVFIDELHTLVGAGSAEGSLDAANILKPALSRGEIRCIGATTPGEYRKYIEKDRSLERRFQAVKVDPPTEKDTIEVLMGVKDRYESFHHVEYTREAIEAAVYQSSRYINDRFLPDKAIDLVDEAGARAKLREAGYTGEFGEINKSIRVSVEAQDAAVSEKNFEKAAFYREQEVQARERMEFVREKFDVASSARRVIVNRQDIDEVVSKWTGVPLTSINQDESTKLLRMEDDLHRRVVSQDKAISALSRAIRRSRAGLKSPQRPLGSFIFLGPTGVGKTELARALANFLFGSDHALIRFDMSEYMEKHSVSKLIGSPPGYVGHEEGGQLTEKVKRNPYSVVLLDEIEKAHPDLFNILLQVLDEGHLTDNYGRVIDFKNTVVIMTSNVGASEIAKNTGIGFTVGDETGVTYDDMKKGIMGEL
;
A
#
# COMPACT_ATOMS: atom_id res chain seq x y z
N MET A 1 -20.51 -9.44 -39.32
CA MET A 1 -19.44 -8.71 -40.04
C MET A 1 -19.21 -7.28 -39.52
N PHE A 2 -20.26 -6.50 -39.17
CA PHE A 2 -20.10 -5.09 -38.74
C PHE A 2 -20.28 -4.82 -37.22
N GLU A 3 -20.06 -5.82 -36.36
CA GLU A 3 -20.27 -5.67 -34.90
C GLU A 3 -19.32 -4.65 -34.27
N ARG A 4 -18.05 -4.61 -34.70
CA ARG A 4 -17.05 -3.63 -34.24
C ARG A 4 -17.29 -2.20 -34.76
N TYR A 5 -18.21 -1.97 -35.70
CA TYR A 5 -18.43 -0.63 -36.27
C TYR A 5 -19.37 0.20 -35.40
N THR A 6 -19.02 1.47 -35.21
CA THR A 6 -19.90 2.45 -34.55
C THR A 6 -21.19 2.66 -35.35
N GLU A 7 -22.26 3.09 -34.69
CA GLU A 7 -23.52 3.46 -35.34
C GLU A 7 -23.32 4.46 -36.50
N ARG A 8 -22.37 5.39 -36.35
CA ARG A 8 -22.05 6.36 -37.41
C ARG A 8 -21.31 5.71 -38.58
N ALA A 9 -20.32 4.87 -38.32
CA ALA A 9 -19.63 4.14 -39.37
C ALA A 9 -20.57 3.19 -40.14
N ARG A 10 -21.54 2.56 -39.46
CA ARG A 10 -22.61 1.78 -40.11
C ARG A 10 -23.49 2.64 -41.00
N ARG A 11 -23.87 3.84 -40.56
CA ARG A 11 -24.61 4.81 -41.38
C ARG A 11 -23.82 5.25 -42.61
N VAL A 12 -22.51 5.43 -42.50
CA VAL A 12 -21.64 5.74 -43.64
C VAL A 12 -21.69 4.64 -44.69
N LEU A 13 -21.60 3.36 -44.28
CA LEU A 13 -21.71 2.23 -45.19
C LEU A 13 -23.09 2.15 -45.85
N PHE A 14 -24.15 2.43 -45.09
CA PHE A 14 -25.51 2.52 -45.62
C PHE A 14 -25.64 3.65 -46.66
N PHE A 15 -25.09 4.83 -46.38
CA PHE A 15 -25.08 5.93 -47.35
C PHE A 15 -24.25 5.60 -48.58
N ALA A 16 -23.09 4.95 -48.43
CA ALA A 16 -22.28 4.51 -49.56
C ALA A 16 -23.06 3.59 -50.51
N ARG A 17 -23.82 2.64 -49.95
CA ARG A 17 -24.72 1.77 -50.74
C ARG A 17 -25.82 2.58 -51.42
N TYR A 18 -26.41 3.56 -50.73
CA TYR A 18 -27.42 4.43 -51.31
C TYR A 18 -26.86 5.22 -52.51
N GLU A 19 -25.67 5.79 -52.38
CA GLU A 19 -25.03 6.55 -53.47
C GLU A 19 -24.69 5.65 -54.66
N ALA A 20 -24.18 4.44 -54.42
CA ALA A 20 -23.95 3.45 -55.49
C ALA A 20 -25.25 3.10 -56.25
N SER A 21 -26.36 2.95 -55.53
CA SER A 21 -27.69 2.72 -56.12
C SER A 21 -28.18 3.92 -56.95
N GLN A 22 -27.94 5.15 -56.49
CA GLN A 22 -28.33 6.37 -57.22
C GLN A 22 -27.50 6.61 -58.48
N LEU A 23 -26.22 6.22 -58.45
CA LEU A 23 -25.30 6.37 -59.59
C LEU A 23 -25.40 5.19 -60.58
N GLY A 24 -26.11 4.12 -60.21
CA GLY A 24 -26.28 2.92 -61.03
C GLY A 24 -25.03 2.04 -61.09
N SER A 25 -24.19 2.11 -60.06
CA SER A 25 -22.91 1.39 -59.96
C SER A 25 -23.14 -0.08 -59.65
N ILE A 26 -22.35 -0.96 -60.30
CA ILE A 26 -22.46 -2.43 -60.13
C ILE A 26 -21.85 -2.87 -58.78
N SER A 27 -20.93 -2.07 -58.23
CA SER A 27 -20.30 -2.29 -56.93
C SER A 27 -20.20 -1.00 -56.12
N ILE A 28 -20.12 -1.13 -54.79
CA ILE A 28 -19.80 -0.02 -53.89
C ILE A 28 -18.29 0.22 -53.98
N GLU A 29 -17.92 1.30 -54.64
CA GLU A 29 -16.54 1.78 -54.82
C GLU A 29 -16.14 2.83 -53.77
N THR A 30 -14.86 3.22 -53.77
CA THR A 30 -14.27 4.09 -52.72
C THR A 30 -14.87 5.50 -52.69
N GLU A 31 -15.27 6.03 -53.84
CA GLU A 31 -15.94 7.31 -54.02
C GLU A 31 -17.33 7.33 -53.40
N HIS A 32 -18.07 6.21 -53.46
CA HIS A 32 -19.35 6.05 -52.78
C HIS A 32 -19.15 6.04 -51.27
N LEU A 33 -18.08 5.40 -50.79
CA LEU A 33 -17.71 5.42 -49.37
C LEU A 33 -17.37 6.83 -48.89
N LEU A 34 -16.64 7.60 -49.70
CA LEU A 34 -16.33 9.00 -49.43
C LEU A 34 -17.59 9.88 -49.44
N LEU A 35 -18.51 9.71 -50.40
CA LEU A 35 -19.80 10.39 -50.40
C LEU A 35 -20.63 10.04 -49.15
N GLY A 36 -20.57 8.78 -48.70
CA GLY A 36 -21.18 8.33 -47.45
C GLY A 36 -20.62 9.05 -46.22
N LEU A 37 -19.29 9.23 -46.14
CA LEU A 37 -18.64 10.00 -45.07
C LEU A 37 -19.07 11.46 -45.08
N ILE A 38 -19.14 12.07 -46.26
CA ILE A 38 -19.57 13.46 -46.44
C ILE A 38 -21.04 13.63 -46.02
N ARG A 39 -21.89 12.66 -46.35
CA ARG A 39 -23.34 12.71 -46.09
C ARG A 39 -23.71 12.49 -44.63
N GLU A 40 -22.97 11.67 -43.90
CA GLU A 40 -23.19 11.52 -42.45
C GLU A 40 -22.99 12.84 -41.71
N GLY A 41 -22.01 13.65 -42.16
CA GLY A 41 -21.91 15.08 -41.89
C GLY A 41 -21.73 15.47 -40.42
N LYS A 42 -21.46 14.52 -39.51
CA LYS A 42 -21.43 14.75 -38.07
C LYS A 42 -20.32 13.96 -37.38
N GLY A 43 -19.37 14.67 -36.77
CA GLY A 43 -18.43 14.06 -35.81
C GLY A 43 -17.00 14.49 -36.02
N LEU A 44 -16.06 13.56 -35.81
CA LEU A 44 -14.64 13.86 -35.92
C LEU A 44 -14.27 14.19 -37.37
N THR A 45 -14.75 13.39 -38.32
CA THR A 45 -14.53 13.53 -39.75
C THR A 45 -14.96 14.90 -40.29
N SER A 46 -16.10 15.45 -39.85
CA SER A 46 -16.54 16.78 -40.28
C SER A 46 -15.64 17.90 -39.78
N ARG A 47 -15.08 17.77 -38.57
CA ARG A 47 -14.12 18.74 -38.00
C ARG A 47 -12.77 18.68 -38.71
N ILE A 48 -12.33 17.50 -39.13
CA ILE A 48 -11.12 17.31 -39.93
C ILE A 48 -11.29 18.04 -41.27
N PHE A 49 -12.41 17.82 -41.98
CA PHE A 49 -12.69 18.52 -43.24
C PHE A 49 -12.73 20.06 -43.08
N GLN A 50 -13.25 20.56 -41.96
CA GLN A 50 -13.24 22.00 -41.63
C GLN A 50 -11.83 22.53 -41.39
N ARG A 51 -11.00 21.81 -40.62
CA ARG A 51 -9.59 22.19 -40.36
C ARG A 51 -8.77 22.22 -41.64
N SER A 52 -9.00 21.28 -42.56
CA SER A 52 -8.35 21.26 -43.87
C SER A 52 -8.92 22.28 -44.86
N HIS A 53 -9.88 23.12 -44.45
CA HIS A 53 -10.53 24.16 -45.27
C HIS A 53 -11.20 23.61 -46.54
N LEU A 54 -11.69 22.37 -46.47
CA LEU A 54 -12.30 21.69 -47.60
C LEU A 54 -13.80 21.93 -47.66
N SER A 55 -14.26 22.45 -48.79
CA SER A 55 -15.69 22.47 -49.10
C SER A 55 -16.14 21.07 -49.51
N LEU A 56 -17.04 20.50 -48.69
CA LEU A 56 -17.68 19.21 -48.95
C LEU A 56 -18.45 19.20 -50.28
N GLU A 57 -18.96 20.36 -50.72
CA GLU A 57 -19.65 20.51 -52.00
C GLU A 57 -18.70 20.37 -53.20
N THR A 58 -17.46 20.85 -53.06
CA THR A 58 -16.44 20.73 -54.11
C THR A 58 -16.02 19.28 -54.30
N ILE A 59 -15.85 18.53 -53.20
CA ILE A 59 -15.51 17.10 -53.27
C ILE A 59 -16.65 16.31 -53.93
N ARG A 60 -17.91 16.61 -53.58
CA ARG A 60 -19.07 15.98 -54.21
C ARG A 60 -19.12 16.23 -55.72
N LYS A 61 -18.92 17.48 -56.17
CA LYS A 61 -18.91 17.82 -57.60
C LYS A 61 -17.78 17.13 -58.37
N GLU A 62 -16.61 16.98 -57.75
CA GLU A 62 -15.47 16.26 -58.35
C GLU A 62 -15.78 14.77 -58.54
N ILE A 63 -16.40 14.14 -57.54
CA ILE A 63 -16.82 12.74 -57.62
C ILE A 63 -17.91 12.58 -58.70
N GLU A 64 -18.94 13.41 -58.68
CA GLU A 64 -20.01 13.40 -59.69
C GLU A 64 -19.48 13.66 -61.11
N GLY A 65 -18.46 14.50 -61.26
CA GLY A 65 -17.83 14.81 -62.55
C GLY A 65 -16.94 13.69 -63.10
N ARG A 66 -16.40 12.82 -62.23
CA ARG A 66 -15.59 11.65 -62.62
C ARG A 66 -16.42 10.36 -62.75
N THR A 67 -17.66 10.36 -62.26
CA THR A 67 -18.52 9.16 -62.24
C THR A 67 -19.40 9.06 -63.50
N VAL A 68 -19.54 7.85 -64.04
CA VAL A 68 -20.44 7.58 -65.17
C VAL A 68 -21.83 7.22 -64.65
N PHE A 69 -22.83 8.08 -64.93
CA PHE A 69 -24.21 7.83 -64.55
C PHE A 69 -24.81 6.67 -65.36
N ARG A 70 -25.38 5.69 -64.65
CA ARG A 70 -26.14 4.57 -65.23
C ARG A 70 -27.59 4.59 -64.74
N GLU A 71 -28.42 3.70 -65.27
CA GLU A 71 -29.79 3.54 -64.77
C GLU A 71 -29.79 3.19 -63.27
N LYS A 72 -30.67 3.86 -62.52
CA LYS A 72 -30.75 3.69 -61.07
C LYS A 72 -31.17 2.26 -60.73
N VAL A 73 -30.40 1.63 -59.87
CA VAL A 73 -30.71 0.29 -59.37
C VAL A 73 -31.47 0.43 -58.05
N SER A 74 -32.53 -0.37 -57.84
CA SER A 74 -33.25 -0.36 -56.57
C SER A 74 -32.31 -0.66 -55.39
N THR A 75 -32.44 0.09 -54.30
CA THR A 75 -31.67 -0.15 -53.06
C THR A 75 -31.94 -1.53 -52.44
N SER A 76 -33.00 -2.23 -52.87
CA SER A 76 -33.32 -3.59 -52.45
C SER A 76 -32.42 -4.66 -53.07
N VAL A 77 -31.72 -4.34 -54.17
CA VAL A 77 -30.73 -5.23 -54.79
C VAL A 77 -29.44 -5.19 -53.95
N GLU A 78 -28.84 -6.35 -53.72
CA GLU A 78 -27.56 -6.44 -53.02
C GLU A 78 -26.43 -5.98 -53.95
N ILE A 79 -25.78 -4.86 -53.58
CA ILE A 79 -24.64 -4.29 -54.32
C ILE A 79 -23.36 -4.68 -53.56
N PRO A 80 -22.47 -5.50 -54.14
CA PRO A 80 -21.25 -5.94 -53.46
C PRO A 80 -20.21 -4.81 -53.36
N PHE A 81 -19.31 -4.89 -52.36
CA PHE A 81 -18.14 -4.00 -52.27
C PHE A 81 -17.09 -4.32 -53.35
N SER A 82 -16.49 -3.28 -53.95
CA SER A 82 -15.32 -3.43 -54.81
C SER A 82 -14.11 -3.98 -54.03
N GLN A 83 -13.11 -4.51 -54.75
CA GLN A 83 -11.89 -5.02 -54.10
C GLN A 83 -11.11 -3.89 -53.39
N GLU A 84 -11.06 -2.67 -53.95
CA GLU A 84 -10.42 -1.55 -53.26
C GLU A 84 -11.21 -1.16 -52.00
N THR A 85 -12.54 -1.16 -52.06
CA THR A 85 -13.37 -0.83 -50.89
C THR A 85 -13.18 -1.85 -49.76
N LYS A 86 -13.01 -3.13 -50.09
CA LYS A 86 -12.68 -4.16 -49.08
C LYS A 86 -11.32 -3.90 -48.42
N ARG A 87 -10.29 -3.51 -49.18
CA ARG A 87 -8.98 -3.11 -48.64
C ARG A 87 -9.09 -1.88 -47.75
N VAL A 88 -9.85 -0.86 -48.16
CA VAL A 88 -10.13 0.34 -47.34
C VAL A 88 -10.75 -0.04 -45.99
N LEU A 89 -11.71 -0.96 -45.95
CA LEU A 89 -12.33 -1.40 -44.70
C LEU A 89 -11.36 -2.19 -43.81
N GLN A 90 -10.48 -3.00 -44.41
CA GLN A 90 -9.42 -3.69 -43.66
C GLN A 90 -8.41 -2.69 -43.09
N HIS A 91 -7.98 -1.70 -43.87
CA HIS A 91 -7.11 -0.63 -43.40
C HIS A 91 -7.73 0.20 -42.28
N ALA A 92 -9.04 0.45 -42.34
CA ALA A 92 -9.76 1.11 -41.26
C ALA A 92 -9.74 0.29 -39.94
N ALA A 93 -9.85 -1.04 -40.03
CA ALA A 93 -9.72 -1.90 -38.85
C ALA A 93 -8.30 -1.86 -38.24
N GLU A 94 -7.26 -1.89 -39.08
CA GLU A 94 -5.87 -1.78 -38.65
C GLU A 94 -5.55 -0.41 -38.02
N GLU A 95 -6.11 0.69 -38.57
CA GLU A 95 -5.92 2.03 -37.98
C GLU A 95 -6.67 2.17 -36.65
N ALA A 96 -7.82 1.49 -36.47
CA ALA A 96 -8.49 1.43 -35.17
C ALA A 96 -7.63 0.71 -34.12
N GLU A 97 -6.99 -0.39 -34.49
CA GLU A 97 -6.08 -1.13 -33.60
C GLU A 97 -4.82 -0.30 -33.27
N ARG A 98 -4.26 0.41 -34.25
CA ARG A 98 -3.13 1.32 -34.06
C ARG A 98 -3.44 2.48 -33.10
N LEU A 99 -4.67 2.99 -33.12
CA LEU A 99 -5.15 4.01 -32.19
C LEU A 99 -5.66 3.42 -30.87
N MET A 100 -5.51 2.11 -30.65
CA MET A 100 -6.00 1.37 -29.48
C MET A 100 -7.52 1.53 -29.25
N HIS A 101 -8.29 1.65 -30.33
CA HIS A 101 -9.74 1.71 -30.30
C HIS A 101 -10.37 0.32 -30.48
N ASN A 102 -11.22 -0.07 -29.55
CA ASN A 102 -12.00 -1.33 -29.63
C ASN A 102 -13.17 -1.27 -30.64
N TYR A 103 -13.32 -0.15 -31.35
CA TYR A 103 -14.40 0.10 -32.31
C TYR A 103 -13.85 0.75 -33.60
N ILE A 104 -14.60 0.61 -34.70
CA ILE A 104 -14.32 1.25 -35.99
C ILE A 104 -15.27 2.44 -36.18
N GLY A 105 -14.72 3.63 -36.01
CA GLY A 105 -15.35 4.95 -36.24
C GLY A 105 -15.20 5.49 -37.67
N THR A 106 -15.78 6.68 -37.93
CA THR A 106 -15.74 7.34 -39.25
C THR A 106 -14.35 7.90 -39.58
N GLU A 107 -13.55 8.22 -38.57
CA GLU A 107 -12.16 8.64 -38.68
C GLU A 107 -11.26 7.52 -39.20
N HIS A 108 -11.49 6.28 -38.77
CA HIS A 108 -10.76 5.13 -39.26
C HIS A 108 -11.11 4.81 -40.71
N LEU A 109 -12.38 4.99 -41.09
CA LEU A 109 -12.80 4.87 -42.50
C LEU A 109 -12.10 5.90 -43.39
N LEU A 110 -11.97 7.15 -42.93
CA LEU A 110 -11.25 8.19 -43.66
C LEU A 110 -9.75 7.86 -43.80
N LEU A 111 -9.10 7.38 -42.72
CA LEU A 111 -7.71 6.93 -42.76
C LEU A 111 -7.53 5.72 -43.70
N GLY A 112 -8.48 4.79 -43.69
CA GLY A 112 -8.51 3.65 -44.59
C GLY A 112 -8.57 4.06 -46.06
N ILE A 113 -9.38 5.08 -46.40
CA ILE A 113 -9.43 5.65 -47.75
C ILE A 113 -8.07 6.24 -48.13
N LEU A 114 -7.49 7.09 -47.28
CA LEU A 114 -6.21 7.75 -47.55
C LEU A 114 -5.02 6.78 -47.65
N ARG A 115 -5.13 5.58 -47.08
CA ARG A 115 -4.11 4.54 -47.14
C ARG A 115 -4.15 3.73 -48.44
N GLU A 116 -5.30 3.66 -49.10
CA GLU A 116 -5.44 3.09 -50.45
C GLU A 116 -5.13 4.18 -51.49
N GLU A 117 -3.85 4.54 -51.64
CA GLU A 117 -3.40 5.70 -52.44
C GLU A 117 -3.81 5.64 -53.91
N GLN A 118 -4.00 4.43 -54.45
CA GLN A 118 -4.43 4.20 -55.83
C GLN A 118 -5.94 4.36 -56.04
N SER A 119 -6.72 4.58 -54.98
CA SER A 119 -8.17 4.74 -55.09
C SER A 119 -8.58 6.12 -55.59
N VAL A 120 -9.73 6.18 -56.27
CA VAL A 120 -10.31 7.44 -56.76
C VAL A 120 -10.57 8.40 -55.60
N ALA A 121 -11.11 7.89 -54.48
CA ALA A 121 -11.37 8.68 -53.29
C ALA A 121 -10.10 9.23 -52.64
N ALA A 122 -9.03 8.43 -52.54
CA ALA A 122 -7.75 8.90 -52.02
C ALA A 122 -7.15 10.00 -52.92
N THR A 123 -7.16 9.79 -54.24
CA THR A 123 -6.65 10.75 -55.22
C THR A 123 -7.33 12.11 -55.07
N ILE A 124 -8.66 12.13 -54.97
CA ILE A 124 -9.43 13.37 -54.78
C ILE A 124 -9.07 14.06 -53.46
N LEU A 125 -8.93 13.32 -52.36
CA LEU A 125 -8.56 13.89 -51.06
C LEU A 125 -7.13 14.44 -51.04
N MET A 126 -6.19 13.75 -51.69
CA MET A 126 -4.78 14.16 -51.80
C MET A 126 -4.59 15.39 -52.69
N GLU A 127 -5.29 15.47 -53.83
CA GLU A 127 -5.32 16.66 -54.70
C GLU A 127 -5.83 17.89 -53.95
N LYS A 128 -6.72 17.70 -52.97
CA LYS A 128 -7.24 18.75 -52.10
C LYS A 128 -6.37 19.00 -50.86
N GLY A 129 -5.21 18.35 -50.74
CA GLY A 129 -4.21 18.62 -49.71
C GLY A 129 -4.34 17.78 -48.43
N MET A 130 -5.24 16.78 -48.38
CA MET A 130 -5.27 15.84 -47.25
C MET A 130 -4.19 14.77 -47.43
N ARG A 131 -3.29 14.67 -46.45
CA ARG A 131 -2.28 13.61 -46.37
C ARG A 131 -2.54 12.69 -45.19
N LEU A 132 -2.22 11.41 -45.33
CA LEU A 132 -2.46 10.41 -44.28
C LEU A 132 -1.80 10.81 -42.94
N ALA A 133 -0.55 11.28 -42.97
CA ALA A 133 0.18 11.66 -41.75
C ALA A 133 -0.46 12.84 -41.02
N SER A 134 -0.79 13.93 -41.74
CA SER A 134 -1.39 15.12 -41.15
C SER A 134 -2.79 14.85 -40.60
N VAL A 135 -3.60 14.05 -41.31
CA VAL A 135 -4.94 13.66 -40.86
C VAL A 135 -4.86 12.78 -39.61
N ARG A 136 -3.85 11.92 -39.49
CA ARG A 136 -3.61 11.11 -38.29
C ARG A 136 -3.25 12.00 -37.10
N GLU A 137 -2.38 12.99 -37.28
CA GLU A 137 -2.05 13.98 -36.25
C GLU A 137 -3.27 14.80 -35.81
N ASP A 138 -4.08 15.27 -36.77
CA ASP A 138 -5.33 15.98 -36.49
C ASP A 138 -6.33 15.13 -35.70
N ILE A 139 -6.44 13.83 -35.99
CA ILE A 139 -7.29 12.89 -35.24
C ILE A 139 -6.80 12.78 -33.80
N VAL A 140 -5.49 12.58 -33.58
CA VAL A 140 -4.91 12.49 -32.23
C VAL A 140 -5.13 13.80 -31.48
N GLN A 141 -4.92 14.95 -32.13
CA GLN A 141 -5.14 16.26 -31.51
C GLN A 141 -6.61 16.50 -31.18
N LEU A 142 -7.54 16.16 -32.09
CA LEU A 142 -8.98 16.33 -31.86
C LEU A 142 -9.54 15.34 -30.82
N LEU A 143 -8.97 14.15 -30.74
CA LEU A 143 -9.26 13.20 -29.66
C LEU A 143 -8.74 13.74 -28.34
N ASN A 144 -7.50 14.24 -28.29
CA ASN A 144 -6.95 14.90 -27.12
C ASN A 144 -7.74 16.15 -26.72
N GLU A 145 -8.24 16.93 -27.68
CA GLU A 145 -9.15 18.06 -27.48
C GLU A 145 -10.50 17.61 -26.94
N LYS A 146 -11.07 16.49 -27.40
CA LYS A 146 -12.27 15.91 -26.76
C LYS A 146 -11.99 15.42 -25.35
N THR A 147 -10.81 14.83 -25.12
CA THR A 147 -10.37 14.40 -23.79
C THR A 147 -10.11 15.59 -22.86
N THR A 148 -9.67 16.74 -23.38
CA THR A 148 -9.43 17.97 -22.60
C THR A 148 -10.67 18.87 -22.46
N LEU A 149 -11.48 19.06 -23.51
CA LEU A 149 -12.70 19.89 -23.51
C LEU A 149 -13.85 19.27 -22.70
N THR A 150 -13.80 17.97 -22.40
CA THR A 150 -14.79 17.31 -21.54
C THR A 150 -14.26 17.04 -20.12
N ARG A 151 -12.98 17.32 -19.81
CA ARG A 151 -12.43 16.99 -18.47
C ARG A 151 -11.59 18.04 -17.77
N VAL A 152 -11.08 19.08 -18.42
CA VAL A 152 -10.17 20.02 -17.73
C VAL A 152 -10.42 21.46 -18.19
N LYS A 153 -11.38 22.15 -17.56
CA LYS A 153 -11.36 23.62 -17.40
C LYS A 153 -12.36 24.22 -16.39
N GLU A 154 -13.02 23.43 -15.54
CA GLU A 154 -13.92 23.97 -14.50
C GLU A 154 -13.25 24.08 -13.11
N THR A 155 -12.10 23.43 -12.88
CA THR A 155 -11.45 23.40 -11.55
C THR A 155 -9.92 23.33 -11.63
N PRO A 156 -9.22 24.43 -11.99
CA PRO A 156 -7.76 24.43 -12.15
C PRO A 156 -7.01 24.14 -10.85
N LEU A 157 -7.45 24.66 -9.70
CA LEU A 157 -6.76 24.42 -8.43
C LEU A 157 -6.98 23.00 -7.93
N LEU A 158 -8.19 22.45 -8.06
CA LEU A 158 -8.43 21.06 -7.68
C LEU A 158 -7.61 20.09 -8.52
N ALA A 159 -7.38 20.37 -9.81
CA ALA A 159 -6.53 19.52 -10.63
C ALA A 159 -5.05 19.51 -10.19
N GLU A 160 -4.57 20.61 -9.60
CA GLU A 160 -3.20 20.72 -9.10
C GLU A 160 -3.02 20.09 -7.71
N PHE A 161 -3.99 20.29 -6.81
CA PHE A 161 -3.89 19.92 -5.39
C PHE A 161 -4.69 18.67 -4.99
N SER A 162 -5.29 17.96 -5.96
CA SER A 162 -6.03 16.74 -5.69
C SER A 162 -5.72 15.62 -6.68
N ARG A 163 -5.86 14.39 -6.22
CA ARG A 163 -5.80 13.18 -7.05
C ARG A 163 -7.22 12.74 -7.40
N ASP A 164 -7.51 12.63 -8.69
CA ASP A 164 -8.81 12.15 -9.16
C ASP A 164 -8.88 10.61 -9.06
N LEU A 165 -9.58 10.12 -8.03
CA LEU A 165 -9.76 8.69 -7.78
C LEU A 165 -10.71 8.06 -8.81
N THR A 166 -11.69 8.81 -9.30
CA THR A 166 -12.58 8.36 -10.39
C THR A 166 -11.82 8.16 -11.70
N ASP A 167 -10.87 9.04 -12.05
CA ASP A 167 -10.01 8.86 -13.23
C ASP A 167 -9.02 7.69 -13.04
N ALA A 168 -8.45 7.54 -11.84
CA ALA A 168 -7.60 6.40 -11.51
C ALA A 168 -8.35 5.06 -11.60
N ALA A 169 -9.62 5.02 -11.17
CA ALA A 169 -10.50 3.87 -11.31
C ALA A 169 -10.78 3.55 -12.79
N MET A 170 -11.08 4.56 -13.61
CA MET A 170 -11.29 4.38 -15.06
C MET A 170 -10.07 3.81 -15.79
N LYS A 171 -8.87 4.15 -15.32
CA LYS A 171 -7.59 3.64 -15.85
C LYS A 171 -7.19 2.28 -15.25
N ASN A 172 -8.04 1.66 -14.41
CA ASN A 172 -7.75 0.43 -13.69
C ASN A 172 -6.46 0.49 -12.84
N LEU A 173 -6.12 1.66 -12.29
CA LEU A 173 -4.95 1.84 -11.44
C LEU A 173 -5.21 1.48 -9.97
N LEU A 174 -6.45 1.57 -9.50
CA LEU A 174 -6.82 1.32 -8.09
C LEU A 174 -6.96 -0.18 -7.81
N ASP A 175 -6.56 -0.63 -6.62
CA ASP A 175 -6.66 -2.03 -6.21
C ASP A 175 -8.13 -2.47 -6.04
N PRO A 176 -8.48 -3.74 -6.37
CA PRO A 176 -9.83 -4.21 -6.18
C PRO A 176 -10.18 -4.25 -4.69
N LEU A 177 -11.35 -3.70 -4.33
CA LEU A 177 -11.84 -3.75 -2.96
C LEU A 177 -12.59 -5.07 -2.69
N VAL A 178 -12.19 -5.78 -1.63
CA VAL A 178 -12.80 -7.06 -1.23
C VAL A 178 -13.45 -6.94 0.16
N GLY A 179 -14.67 -7.47 0.32
CA GLY A 179 -15.29 -7.70 1.63
C GLY A 179 -15.77 -6.47 2.42
N ARG A 180 -15.90 -5.29 1.80
CA ARG A 180 -16.26 -4.00 2.47
C ARG A 180 -17.59 -3.40 2.01
N ASP A 181 -18.53 -4.24 1.58
CA ASP A 181 -19.81 -3.76 1.03
C ASP A 181 -20.67 -3.01 2.05
N LYS A 182 -20.65 -3.43 3.33
CA LYS A 182 -21.43 -2.77 4.40
C LYS A 182 -20.97 -1.35 4.65
N GLU A 183 -19.66 -1.13 4.69
CA GLU A 183 -19.04 0.18 4.87
C GLU A 183 -19.33 1.08 3.67
N ILE A 184 -19.19 0.55 2.44
CA ILE A 184 -19.52 1.30 1.22
C ILE A 184 -21.00 1.69 1.20
N GLU A 185 -21.91 0.76 1.44
CA GLU A 185 -23.34 1.02 1.49
C GLU A 185 -23.64 2.11 2.53
N ARG A 186 -23.01 2.02 3.70
CA ARG A 186 -23.15 3.04 4.74
C ARG A 186 -22.64 4.41 4.29
N VAL A 187 -21.50 4.49 3.62
CA VAL A 187 -20.98 5.75 3.05
C VAL A 187 -21.93 6.31 2.01
N GLN A 188 -22.45 5.49 1.09
CA GLN A 188 -23.42 5.93 0.09
C GLN A 188 -24.71 6.47 0.74
N GLN A 189 -25.24 5.78 1.75
CA GLN A 189 -26.39 6.24 2.52
C GLN A 189 -26.14 7.61 3.15
N VAL A 190 -24.95 7.85 3.70
CA VAL A 190 -24.57 9.13 4.31
C VAL A 190 -24.51 10.24 3.26
N LEU A 191 -23.83 10.01 2.15
CA LEU A 191 -23.66 11.00 1.07
C LEU A 191 -24.99 11.43 0.43
N CYS A 192 -25.99 10.55 0.45
CA CYS A 192 -27.33 10.81 -0.06
C CYS A 192 -28.25 11.55 0.93
N ARG A 193 -27.82 11.83 2.16
CA ARG A 193 -28.63 12.56 3.14
C ARG A 193 -28.77 14.05 2.77
N ARG A 194 -29.89 14.66 3.17
CA ARG A 194 -30.09 16.12 3.08
C ARG A 194 -29.28 16.88 4.13
N THR A 195 -29.10 16.30 5.31
CA THR A 195 -28.33 16.86 6.45
C THR A 195 -27.42 15.78 7.00
N LYS A 196 -26.25 16.16 7.55
CA LYS A 196 -25.20 15.19 7.93
C LYS A 196 -24.77 14.33 6.74
N ASN A 197 -24.48 14.99 5.63
CA ASN A 197 -24.12 14.40 4.34
C ASN A 197 -22.62 14.23 4.15
N ASN A 198 -21.84 14.34 5.22
CA ASN A 198 -20.41 14.09 5.24
C ASN A 198 -20.14 12.82 6.04
N ALA A 199 -19.38 11.90 5.47
CA ALA A 199 -19.00 10.66 6.15
C ALA A 199 -17.64 10.83 6.83
N VAL A 200 -17.45 10.21 8.00
CA VAL A 200 -16.12 10.05 8.61
C VAL A 200 -15.89 8.57 8.86
N LEU A 201 -14.89 8.01 8.18
CA LEU A 201 -14.38 6.67 8.40
C LEU A 201 -13.50 6.68 9.64
N ILE A 202 -13.97 5.98 10.69
CA ILE A 202 -13.26 5.88 11.98
C ILE A 202 -12.76 4.46 12.13
N GLY A 203 -11.44 4.30 12.14
CA GLY A 203 -10.78 3.00 12.30
C GLY A 203 -9.30 3.19 12.58
N GLU A 204 -8.66 2.14 13.08
CA GLU A 204 -7.22 2.17 13.33
C GLU A 204 -6.42 2.33 12.02
N PRO A 205 -5.16 2.80 12.07
CA PRO A 205 -4.29 2.83 10.89
C PRO A 205 -4.14 1.43 10.28
N GLY A 206 -4.08 1.34 8.94
CA GLY A 206 -3.88 0.08 8.23
C GLY A 206 -5.14 -0.78 8.00
N VAL A 207 -6.33 -0.40 8.51
CA VAL A 207 -7.56 -1.22 8.31
C VAL A 207 -8.19 -1.11 6.90
N GLY A 208 -7.64 -0.25 6.03
CA GLY A 208 -8.14 -0.03 4.66
C GLY A 208 -9.16 1.09 4.50
N LYS A 209 -9.05 2.19 5.27
CA LYS A 209 -9.96 3.36 5.15
C LYS A 209 -9.90 3.99 3.74
N THR A 210 -8.70 4.21 3.23
CA THR A 210 -8.46 4.73 1.86
C THR A 210 -9.00 3.77 0.80
N ALA A 211 -8.80 2.46 1.00
CA ALA A 211 -9.31 1.42 0.10
C ALA A 211 -10.85 1.42 -0.02
N ILE A 212 -11.59 1.72 1.06
CA ILE A 212 -13.06 1.87 1.00
C ILE A 212 -13.47 3.01 0.07
N VAL A 213 -12.71 4.10 0.08
CA VAL A 213 -12.96 5.29 -0.75
C VAL A 213 -12.59 5.02 -2.21
N GLU A 214 -11.48 4.33 -2.44
CA GLU A 214 -11.08 3.87 -3.78
C GLU A 214 -12.10 2.88 -4.38
N GLY A 215 -12.62 1.95 -3.58
CA GLY A 215 -13.68 1.04 -4.01
C GLY A 215 -15.00 1.76 -4.29
N LEU A 216 -15.31 2.85 -3.56
CA LEU A 216 -16.44 3.72 -3.93
C LEU A 216 -16.20 4.39 -5.29
N ALA A 217 -14.98 4.87 -5.60
CA ALA A 217 -14.66 5.41 -6.92
C ALA A 217 -14.84 4.35 -8.02
N GLN A 218 -14.38 3.13 -7.79
CA GLN A 218 -14.61 2.00 -8.72
C GLN A 218 -16.11 1.77 -8.95
N LYS A 219 -16.92 1.67 -7.89
CA LYS A 219 -18.38 1.48 -8.02
C LYS A 219 -19.05 2.63 -8.78
N ILE A 220 -18.63 3.88 -8.56
CA ILE A 220 -19.13 5.04 -9.33
C ILE A 220 -18.83 4.86 -10.82
N VAL A 221 -17.59 4.50 -11.17
CA VAL A 221 -17.17 4.31 -12.57
C VAL A 221 -17.90 3.15 -13.25
N PHE A 222 -18.10 2.04 -12.54
CA PHE A 222 -18.83 0.88 -13.06
C PHE A 222 -20.36 1.09 -13.10
N GLY A 223 -20.87 2.17 -12.49
CA GLY A 223 -22.31 2.43 -12.38
C GLY A 223 -23.03 1.57 -11.34
N ASP A 224 -22.30 0.92 -10.42
CA ASP A 224 -22.83 0.14 -9.29
C ASP A 224 -23.11 1.04 -8.07
N VAL A 225 -23.76 2.18 -8.32
CA VAL A 225 -24.18 3.15 -7.32
C VAL A 225 -25.56 3.70 -7.67
N PRO A 226 -26.33 4.22 -6.69
CA PRO A 226 -27.57 4.94 -6.97
C PRO A 226 -27.35 6.07 -7.98
N HIS A 227 -28.34 6.35 -8.83
CA HIS A 227 -28.23 7.35 -9.90
C HIS A 227 -27.78 8.75 -9.42
N PHE A 228 -28.02 9.09 -8.15
CA PHE A 228 -27.59 10.36 -7.53
C PHE A 228 -26.06 10.47 -7.37
N LEU A 229 -25.35 9.35 -7.35
CA LEU A 229 -23.90 9.25 -7.19
C LEU A 229 -23.19 8.89 -8.50
N ALA A 230 -23.91 8.40 -9.52
CA ALA A 230 -23.33 7.95 -10.77
C ALA A 230 -22.52 9.03 -11.51
N ASP A 231 -22.99 10.29 -11.48
CA ASP A 231 -22.33 11.41 -12.15
C ASP A 231 -21.33 12.17 -11.24
N LYS A 232 -21.03 11.64 -10.05
CA LYS A 232 -20.14 12.31 -9.09
C LYS A 232 -18.68 11.98 -9.36
N ARG A 233 -17.80 12.95 -9.14
CA ARG A 233 -16.34 12.80 -9.19
C ARG A 233 -15.78 12.70 -7.78
N LEU A 234 -14.85 11.79 -7.55
CA LEU A 234 -14.22 11.59 -6.25
C LEU A 234 -12.77 12.11 -6.29
N LEU A 235 -12.49 13.18 -5.56
CA LEU A 235 -11.18 13.83 -5.53
C LEU A 235 -10.54 13.69 -4.14
N ALA A 236 -9.35 13.09 -4.07
CA ALA A 236 -8.56 13.02 -2.85
C ALA A 236 -7.69 14.27 -2.70
N LEU A 237 -7.91 15.06 -1.65
CA LEU A 237 -7.19 16.30 -1.40
C LEU A 237 -5.84 16.00 -0.75
N ASP A 238 -4.74 16.48 -1.34
CA ASP A 238 -3.40 16.32 -0.78
C ASP A 238 -3.00 17.57 0.01
N ILE A 239 -3.04 17.47 1.34
CA ILE A 239 -2.70 18.59 2.22
C ILE A 239 -1.21 18.95 2.13
N SER A 240 -0.35 17.97 1.88
CA SER A 240 1.10 18.19 1.75
C SER A 240 1.41 19.07 0.55
N LEU A 241 0.73 18.85 -0.58
CA LEU A 241 0.87 19.68 -1.77
C LEU A 241 0.33 21.11 -1.56
N ILE A 242 -0.74 21.28 -0.80
CA ILE A 242 -1.30 22.61 -0.50
C ILE A 242 -0.33 23.43 0.35
N VAL A 243 0.32 22.78 1.32
CA VAL A 243 1.33 23.40 2.19
C VAL A 243 2.62 23.68 1.41
N ALA A 244 2.98 22.80 0.46
CA ALA A 244 4.17 22.97 -0.37
C ALA A 244 4.17 24.33 -1.09
N GLY A 245 5.30 25.04 -1.02
CA GLY A 245 5.43 26.37 -1.62
C GLY A 245 4.64 27.48 -0.93
N THR A 246 4.07 27.26 0.26
CA THR A 246 3.60 28.34 1.14
C THR A 246 4.70 28.70 2.13
N LYS A 247 5.07 29.98 2.21
CA LYS A 247 6.06 30.48 3.20
C LYS A 247 5.39 30.97 4.47
N TYR A 248 4.12 31.36 4.37
CA TYR A 248 3.35 31.96 5.44
C TYR A 248 2.00 31.27 5.56
N ARG A 249 1.51 31.12 6.79
CA ARG A 249 0.18 30.56 7.11
C ARG A 249 -0.95 31.23 6.33
N GLY A 250 -0.90 32.55 6.14
CA GLY A 250 -1.93 33.28 5.38
C GLY A 250 -2.04 32.83 3.91
N GLN A 251 -0.93 32.46 3.27
CA GLN A 251 -0.92 31.97 1.89
C GLN A 251 -1.59 30.59 1.79
N PHE A 252 -1.36 29.73 2.77
CA PHE A 252 -2.04 28.44 2.88
C PHE A 252 -3.55 28.64 3.05
N GLU A 253 -3.96 29.53 3.95
CA GLU A 253 -5.39 29.83 4.17
C GLU A 253 -6.07 30.41 2.93
N GLU A 254 -5.38 31.29 2.18
CA GLU A 254 -5.88 31.84 0.91
C GLU A 254 -6.04 30.75 -0.15
N ARG A 255 -5.05 29.86 -0.28
CA ARG A 255 -5.11 28.70 -1.19
C ARG A 255 -6.28 27.78 -0.84
N LEU A 256 -6.45 27.46 0.44
CA LEU A 256 -7.54 26.60 0.90
C LEU A 256 -8.90 27.27 0.68
N LYS A 257 -9.03 28.58 0.90
CA LYS A 257 -10.26 29.33 0.56
C LYS A 257 -10.59 29.24 -0.92
N ALA A 258 -9.60 29.35 -1.80
CA ALA A 258 -9.80 29.23 -3.24
C ALA A 258 -10.25 27.82 -3.65
N ILE A 259 -9.63 26.77 -3.11
CA ILE A 259 -10.05 25.37 -3.28
C ILE A 259 -11.50 25.17 -2.82
N MET A 260 -11.85 25.69 -1.64
CA MET A 260 -13.20 25.59 -1.08
C MET A 260 -14.25 26.32 -1.92
N LYS A 261 -13.88 27.43 -2.56
CA LYS A 261 -14.74 28.13 -3.51
C LYS A 261 -15.00 27.28 -4.75
N GLU A 262 -13.97 26.68 -5.36
CA GLU A 262 -14.14 25.76 -6.50
C GLU A 262 -15.04 24.57 -6.14
N LEU A 263 -14.90 24.00 -4.93
CA LEU A 263 -15.74 22.91 -4.46
C LEU A 263 -17.21 23.31 -4.26
N THR A 264 -17.44 24.54 -3.81
CA THR A 264 -18.80 25.07 -3.61
C THR A 264 -19.50 25.34 -4.94
N GLU A 265 -18.75 25.79 -5.96
CA GLU A 265 -19.26 26.03 -7.31
C GLU A 265 -19.55 24.71 -8.07
N ASN A 266 -18.95 23.59 -7.65
CA ASN A 266 -19.04 22.29 -8.31
C ASN A 266 -19.67 21.21 -7.41
N PRO A 267 -21.01 21.14 -7.32
CA PRO A 267 -21.72 20.20 -6.43
C PRO A 267 -21.62 18.72 -6.87
N ASN A 268 -21.00 18.45 -8.02
CA ASN A 268 -20.75 17.09 -8.52
C ASN A 268 -19.47 16.46 -7.96
N ILE A 269 -18.70 17.21 -7.17
CA ILE A 269 -17.47 16.72 -6.57
C ILE A 269 -17.73 16.23 -5.15
N ILE A 270 -17.19 15.06 -4.83
CA ILE A 270 -17.06 14.53 -3.47
C ILE A 270 -15.57 14.57 -3.13
N VAL A 271 -15.23 15.20 -2.02
CA VAL A 271 -13.84 15.36 -1.59
C VAL A 271 -13.49 14.32 -0.53
N PHE A 272 -12.37 13.64 -0.72
CA PHE A 272 -11.78 12.76 0.28
C PHE A 272 -10.62 13.45 1.01
N ILE A 273 -10.58 13.29 2.33
CA ILE A 273 -9.55 13.83 3.22
C ILE A 273 -9.12 12.68 4.17
N ASP A 274 -7.96 12.07 3.92
CA ASP A 274 -7.53 10.85 4.65
C ASP A 274 -7.20 11.12 6.12
N GLU A 275 -6.57 12.25 6.42
CA GLU A 275 -6.22 12.65 7.77
C GLU A 275 -7.01 13.89 8.17
N LEU A 276 -8.32 13.74 8.30
CA LEU A 276 -9.24 14.87 8.55
C LEU A 276 -8.83 15.72 9.77
N HIS A 277 -8.23 15.09 10.77
CA HIS A 277 -7.77 15.75 11.99
C HIS A 277 -6.66 16.79 11.73
N THR A 278 -5.86 16.66 10.66
CA THR A 278 -4.79 17.62 10.31
C THR A 278 -5.34 19.00 9.99
N LEU A 279 -6.54 19.07 9.40
CA LEU A 279 -7.22 20.31 9.08
C LEU A 279 -8.02 20.88 10.25
N VAL A 280 -8.44 20.03 11.18
CA VAL A 280 -9.31 20.39 12.31
C VAL A 280 -8.51 20.64 13.60
N GLY A 281 -7.25 20.24 13.64
CA GLY A 281 -6.36 20.28 14.80
C GLY A 281 -6.24 21.67 15.43
N ALA A 282 -7.03 21.88 16.47
CA ALA A 282 -7.12 23.10 17.24
C ALA A 282 -5.83 23.40 18.03
N GLY A 283 -5.03 24.35 17.53
CA GLY A 283 -4.35 25.39 18.33
C GLY A 283 -3.50 25.02 19.54
N SER A 284 -2.89 23.83 19.64
CA SER A 284 -2.17 23.42 20.86
C SER A 284 -0.79 22.77 20.67
N ALA A 285 -0.15 22.94 19.52
CA ALA A 285 1.29 22.72 19.37
C ALA A 285 1.85 23.62 18.26
N GLU A 286 3.09 24.09 18.42
CA GLU A 286 3.83 24.88 17.43
C GLU A 286 3.78 24.21 16.04
N GLY A 287 2.89 24.68 15.15
CA GLY A 287 2.82 24.22 13.76
C GLY A 287 1.49 23.68 13.24
N SER A 288 0.45 23.51 14.07
CA SER A 288 -0.85 23.02 13.57
C SER A 288 -1.58 24.08 12.72
N LEU A 289 -1.83 23.76 11.45
CA LEU A 289 -2.59 24.57 10.50
C LEU A 289 -4.08 24.56 10.87
N ASP A 290 -4.58 25.59 11.56
CA ASP A 290 -6.01 25.68 11.91
C ASP A 290 -6.86 26.11 10.70
N ALA A 291 -7.10 25.14 9.82
CA ALA A 291 -7.99 25.25 8.66
C ALA A 291 -9.47 25.07 9.04
N ALA A 292 -9.77 24.71 10.28
CA ALA A 292 -11.12 24.38 10.74
C ALA A 292 -12.09 25.55 10.52
N ASN A 293 -11.64 26.78 10.75
CA ASN A 293 -12.45 27.99 10.56
C ASN A 293 -12.84 28.24 9.09
N ILE A 294 -12.07 27.72 8.14
CA ILE A 294 -12.34 27.84 6.70
C ILE A 294 -13.32 26.75 6.24
N LEU A 295 -13.20 25.54 6.79
CA LEU A 295 -14.03 24.40 6.44
C LEU A 295 -15.43 24.44 7.09
N LYS A 296 -15.51 24.88 8.34
CA LYS A 296 -16.74 24.89 9.15
C LYS A 296 -17.93 25.54 8.43
N PRO A 297 -17.82 26.72 7.79
CA PRO A 297 -18.98 27.36 7.16
C PRO A 297 -19.54 26.54 6.00
N ALA A 298 -18.68 26.05 5.09
CA ALA A 298 -19.10 25.29 3.91
C ALA A 298 -19.67 23.91 4.29
N LEU A 299 -19.04 23.23 5.26
CA LEU A 299 -19.55 21.97 5.82
C LEU A 299 -20.87 22.20 6.59
N SER A 300 -20.99 23.32 7.31
CA SER A 300 -22.20 23.67 8.07
C SER A 300 -23.39 23.99 7.17
N ARG A 301 -23.16 24.59 6.00
CA ARG A 301 -24.21 24.85 5.03
C ARG A 301 -24.53 23.63 4.14
N GLY A 302 -23.69 22.59 4.19
CA GLY A 302 -23.86 21.39 3.36
C GLY A 302 -23.56 21.65 1.88
N GLU A 303 -22.83 22.73 1.59
CA GLU A 303 -22.42 23.16 0.25
C GLU A 303 -21.40 22.20 -0.37
N ILE A 304 -20.63 21.53 0.48
CA ILE A 304 -19.60 20.57 0.09
C ILE A 304 -19.95 19.22 0.70
N ARG A 305 -19.71 18.15 -0.07
CA ARG A 305 -19.76 16.77 0.41
C ARG A 305 -18.35 16.25 0.55
N CYS A 306 -18.02 15.76 1.73
CA CYS A 306 -16.73 15.14 1.96
C CYS A 306 -16.83 13.78 2.67
N ILE A 307 -15.80 12.98 2.45
CA ILE A 307 -15.48 11.78 3.18
C ILE A 307 -14.18 12.07 3.91
N GLY A 308 -14.20 12.04 5.24
CA GLY A 308 -12.99 12.10 6.05
C GLY A 308 -12.57 10.72 6.51
N ALA A 309 -11.28 10.51 6.77
CA ALA A 309 -10.80 9.40 7.58
C ALA A 309 -10.02 9.95 8.80
N THR A 310 -10.02 9.18 9.89
CA THR A 310 -9.31 9.51 11.14
C THR A 310 -9.21 8.28 12.04
N THR A 311 -8.39 8.33 13.07
CA THR A 311 -8.35 7.30 14.13
C THR A 311 -9.42 7.56 15.21
N PRO A 312 -9.84 6.54 15.98
CA PRO A 312 -10.79 6.75 17.08
C PRO A 312 -10.33 7.79 18.11
N GLY A 313 -9.03 7.83 18.42
CA GLY A 313 -8.45 8.78 19.37
C GLY A 313 -8.52 10.23 18.89
N GLU A 314 -8.15 10.47 17.62
CA GLU A 314 -8.24 11.79 16.99
C GLU A 314 -9.68 12.26 16.84
N TYR A 315 -10.60 11.37 16.46
CA TYR A 315 -12.03 11.68 16.34
C TYR A 315 -12.58 12.24 17.65
N ARG A 316 -12.31 11.55 18.77
CA ARG A 316 -12.69 12.00 20.12
C ARG A 316 -12.03 13.32 20.52
N LYS A 317 -10.76 13.51 20.15
CA LYS A 317 -9.98 14.70 20.54
C LYS A 317 -10.41 15.95 19.76
N TYR A 318 -10.67 15.84 18.46
CA TYR A 318 -10.82 16.99 17.56
C TYR A 318 -12.20 17.15 16.93
N ILE A 319 -12.92 16.06 16.64
CA ILE A 319 -14.21 16.11 15.91
C ILE A 319 -15.40 16.08 16.87
N GLU A 320 -15.40 15.15 17.82
CA GLU A 320 -16.52 14.94 18.74
C GLU A 320 -16.69 16.10 19.73
N LYS A 321 -15.60 16.74 20.12
CA LYS A 321 -15.64 17.94 20.98
C LYS A 321 -16.15 19.19 20.26
N ASP A 322 -16.07 19.24 18.93
CA ASP A 322 -16.55 20.38 18.15
C ASP A 322 -18.00 20.19 17.71
N ARG A 323 -18.92 20.86 18.41
CA ARG A 323 -20.37 20.82 18.17
C ARG A 323 -20.76 21.20 16.73
N SER A 324 -19.96 21.98 16.01
CA SER A 324 -20.26 22.37 14.63
C SER A 324 -19.99 21.23 13.65
N LEU A 325 -18.87 20.52 13.82
CA LEU A 325 -18.44 19.41 12.96
C LEU A 325 -19.20 18.13 13.29
N GLU A 326 -19.41 17.82 14.58
CA GLU A 326 -20.20 16.67 15.05
C GLU A 326 -21.63 16.67 14.44
N ARG A 327 -22.21 17.85 14.24
CA ARG A 327 -23.54 18.01 13.64
C ARG A 327 -23.56 17.86 12.12
N ARG A 328 -22.43 17.70 11.46
CA ARG A 328 -22.30 17.62 9.99
C ARG A 328 -21.65 16.35 9.49
N PHE A 329 -20.86 15.72 10.34
CA PHE A 329 -20.29 14.42 10.06
C PHE A 329 -21.16 13.30 10.63
N GLN A 330 -21.21 12.20 9.88
CA GLN A 330 -21.74 10.93 10.35
C GLN A 330 -20.59 9.94 10.45
N ALA A 331 -20.34 9.45 11.66
CA ALA A 331 -19.38 8.39 11.92
C ALA A 331 -19.79 7.09 11.22
N VAL A 332 -18.81 6.47 10.55
CA VAL A 332 -18.84 5.14 9.95
C VAL A 332 -17.65 4.38 10.55
N LYS A 333 -17.94 3.40 11.41
CA LYS A 333 -16.91 2.60 12.07
C LYS A 333 -16.34 1.60 11.07
N VAL A 334 -15.02 1.53 10.98
CA VAL A 334 -14.27 0.58 10.15
C VAL A 334 -13.47 -0.30 11.08
N ASP A 335 -13.95 -1.53 11.26
CA ASP A 335 -13.27 -2.53 12.07
C ASP A 335 -12.18 -3.25 11.25
N PRO A 336 -11.09 -3.73 11.87
CA PRO A 336 -10.13 -4.60 11.20
C PRO A 336 -10.84 -5.84 10.62
N PRO A 337 -10.46 -6.30 9.41
CA PRO A 337 -11.02 -7.52 8.83
C PRO A 337 -10.62 -8.74 9.66
N THR A 338 -11.42 -9.80 9.58
CA THR A 338 -11.04 -11.08 10.20
C THR A 338 -9.90 -11.73 9.43
N GLU A 339 -9.23 -12.73 10.02
CA GLU A 339 -8.16 -13.46 9.33
C GLU A 339 -8.67 -14.08 8.01
N LYS A 340 -9.91 -14.59 8.00
CA LYS A 340 -10.53 -15.15 6.79
C LYS A 340 -10.75 -14.08 5.72
N ASP A 341 -11.37 -12.96 6.09
CA ASP A 341 -11.62 -11.86 5.14
C ASP A 341 -10.29 -11.28 4.63
N THR A 342 -9.25 -11.24 5.48
CA THR A 342 -7.92 -10.76 5.10
C THR A 342 -7.27 -11.67 4.06
N ILE A 343 -7.43 -13.00 4.17
CA ILE A 343 -6.95 -13.92 3.12
C ILE A 343 -7.63 -13.59 1.79
N GLU A 344 -8.94 -13.31 1.77
CA GLU A 344 -9.65 -12.91 0.55
C GLU A 344 -9.13 -11.58 -0.01
N VAL A 345 -8.85 -10.60 0.85
CA VAL A 345 -8.23 -9.33 0.46
C VAL A 345 -6.88 -9.56 -0.20
N LEU A 346 -5.99 -10.36 0.43
CA LEU A 346 -4.68 -10.66 -0.14
C LEU A 346 -4.78 -11.43 -1.46
N MET A 347 -5.73 -12.35 -1.59
CA MET A 347 -5.99 -13.05 -2.85
C MET A 347 -6.48 -12.09 -3.95
N GLY A 348 -7.20 -11.02 -3.61
CA GLY A 348 -7.65 -10.00 -4.56
C GLY A 348 -6.52 -9.10 -5.09
N VAL A 349 -5.51 -8.82 -4.26
CA VAL A 349 -4.34 -8.00 -4.66
C VAL A 349 -3.16 -8.83 -5.17
N LYS A 350 -3.19 -10.15 -4.97
CA LYS A 350 -2.13 -11.11 -5.32
C LYS A 350 -1.56 -10.87 -6.71
N ASP A 351 -2.40 -10.85 -7.74
CA ASP A 351 -1.97 -10.77 -9.15
C ASP A 351 -1.13 -9.51 -9.45
N ARG A 352 -1.42 -8.39 -8.75
CA ARG A 352 -0.67 -7.14 -8.90
C ARG A 352 0.72 -7.24 -8.28
N TYR A 353 0.82 -7.80 -7.08
CA TYR A 353 2.11 -8.02 -6.42
C TYR A 353 2.95 -9.06 -7.16
N GLU A 354 2.34 -10.12 -7.69
CA GLU A 354 3.03 -11.11 -8.53
C GLU A 354 3.61 -10.46 -9.79
N SER A 355 2.82 -9.62 -10.45
CA SER A 355 3.25 -8.91 -11.65
C SER A 355 4.36 -7.89 -11.37
N PHE A 356 4.28 -7.18 -10.25
CA PHE A 356 5.26 -6.16 -9.85
C PHE A 356 6.60 -6.77 -9.43
N HIS A 357 6.56 -7.85 -8.64
CA HIS A 357 7.76 -8.51 -8.16
C HIS A 357 8.31 -9.57 -9.10
N HIS A 358 7.54 -10.01 -10.10
CA HIS A 358 7.83 -11.16 -10.96
C HIS A 358 7.96 -12.47 -10.16
N VAL A 359 7.09 -12.66 -9.18
CA VAL A 359 7.05 -13.83 -8.30
C VAL A 359 5.68 -14.52 -8.38
N GLU A 360 5.58 -15.73 -7.85
CA GLU A 360 4.32 -16.44 -7.65
C GLU A 360 4.12 -16.74 -6.16
N TYR A 361 3.04 -16.23 -5.57
CA TYR A 361 2.71 -16.49 -4.17
C TYR A 361 1.87 -17.76 -4.04
N THR A 362 2.40 -18.75 -3.32
CA THR A 362 1.62 -19.93 -2.93
C THR A 362 0.47 -19.56 -2.01
N ARG A 363 -0.62 -20.34 -2.01
CA ARG A 363 -1.74 -20.12 -1.10
C ARG A 363 -1.29 -20.21 0.36
N GLU A 364 -0.40 -21.16 0.64
CA GLU A 364 0.19 -21.37 1.95
C GLU A 364 1.02 -20.16 2.42
N ALA A 365 1.67 -19.43 1.51
CA ALA A 365 2.37 -18.18 1.83
C ALA A 365 1.40 -17.07 2.23
N ILE A 366 0.29 -16.91 1.49
CA ILE A 366 -0.73 -15.90 1.82
C ILE A 366 -1.38 -16.20 3.17
N GLU A 367 -1.78 -17.45 3.41
CA GLU A 367 -2.33 -17.90 4.69
C GLU A 367 -1.32 -17.68 5.83
N ALA A 368 -0.04 -18.03 5.61
CA ALA A 368 1.02 -17.76 6.57
C ALA A 368 1.19 -16.26 6.85
N ALA A 369 1.15 -15.39 5.84
CA ALA A 369 1.29 -13.95 6.05
C ALA A 369 0.20 -13.40 7.00
N VAL A 370 -1.04 -13.87 6.84
CA VAL A 370 -2.14 -13.47 7.72
C VAL A 370 -1.97 -14.04 9.13
N TYR A 371 -1.78 -15.36 9.27
CA TYR A 371 -1.68 -15.99 10.59
C TYR A 371 -0.45 -15.55 11.37
N GLN A 372 0.71 -15.45 10.71
CA GLN A 372 1.95 -15.04 11.35
C GLN A 372 1.93 -13.56 11.71
N SER A 373 1.41 -12.67 10.85
CA SER A 373 1.26 -11.26 11.23
C SER A 373 0.26 -11.06 12.36
N SER A 374 -0.84 -11.81 12.38
CA SER A 374 -1.83 -11.79 13.48
C SER A 374 -1.21 -12.17 14.82
N ARG A 375 -0.32 -13.18 14.82
CA ARG A 375 0.28 -13.73 16.05
C ARG A 375 1.55 -13.01 16.52
N TYR A 376 2.38 -12.54 15.60
CA TYR A 376 3.72 -12.03 15.90
C TYR A 376 3.84 -10.50 15.79
N ILE A 377 2.94 -9.84 15.06
CA ILE A 377 2.97 -8.38 14.84
C ILE A 377 1.69 -7.76 15.42
N ASN A 378 1.73 -7.42 16.72
CA ASN A 378 0.54 -6.99 17.48
C ASN A 378 0.33 -5.47 17.53
N ASP A 379 1.31 -4.68 17.13
CA ASP A 379 1.27 -3.22 17.11
C ASP A 379 0.59 -2.63 15.86
N ARG A 380 0.34 -3.47 14.85
CA ARG A 380 -0.33 -3.13 13.60
C ARG A 380 -1.62 -3.94 13.41
N PHE A 381 -2.48 -3.45 12.53
CA PHE A 381 -3.79 -4.05 12.23
C PHE A 381 -3.80 -4.71 10.85
N LEU A 382 -4.68 -5.70 10.69
CA LEU A 382 -4.99 -6.28 9.38
C LEU A 382 -5.82 -5.26 8.55
N PRO A 383 -5.75 -5.28 7.20
CA PRO A 383 -4.93 -6.18 6.38
C PRO A 383 -3.49 -5.70 6.13
N ASP A 384 -3.17 -4.43 6.44
CA ASP A 384 -1.89 -3.76 6.16
C ASP A 384 -0.65 -4.58 6.53
N LYS A 385 -0.56 -5.03 7.78
CA LYS A 385 0.59 -5.84 8.23
C LYS A 385 0.81 -7.14 7.45
N ALA A 386 -0.24 -7.74 6.90
CA ALA A 386 -0.14 -8.96 6.11
C ALA A 386 0.26 -8.65 4.65
N ILE A 387 -0.24 -7.54 4.10
CA ILE A 387 0.15 -7.04 2.78
C ILE A 387 1.64 -6.69 2.78
N ASP A 388 2.12 -5.94 3.78
CA ASP A 388 3.54 -5.58 3.89
C ASP A 388 4.45 -6.81 3.96
N LEU A 389 4.04 -7.88 4.66
CA LEU A 389 4.80 -9.13 4.71
C LEU A 389 4.92 -9.81 3.36
N VAL A 390 3.82 -9.85 2.59
CA VAL A 390 3.81 -10.43 1.24
C VAL A 390 4.67 -9.58 0.31
N ASP A 391 4.58 -8.26 0.40
CA ASP A 391 5.38 -7.32 -0.38
C ASP A 391 6.88 -7.49 -0.12
N GLU A 392 7.31 -7.53 1.15
CA GLU A 392 8.72 -7.74 1.50
C GLU A 392 9.21 -9.14 1.12
N ALA A 393 8.38 -10.17 1.28
CA ALA A 393 8.74 -11.53 0.86
C ALA A 393 8.93 -11.61 -0.67
N GLY A 394 8.05 -10.97 -1.45
CA GLY A 394 8.20 -10.84 -2.90
C GLY A 394 9.47 -10.11 -3.30
N ALA A 395 9.73 -8.95 -2.70
CA ALA A 395 10.94 -8.18 -2.94
C ALA A 395 12.20 -8.97 -2.60
N ARG A 396 12.21 -9.70 -1.47
CA ARG A 396 13.32 -10.56 -1.06
C ARG A 396 13.54 -11.73 -2.02
N ALA A 397 12.47 -12.39 -2.44
CA ALA A 397 12.52 -13.49 -3.40
C ALA A 397 13.08 -13.02 -4.75
N LYS A 398 12.63 -11.86 -5.23
CA LYS A 398 13.16 -11.19 -6.43
C LYS A 398 14.65 -10.89 -6.30
N LEU A 399 15.08 -10.34 -5.16
CA LEU A 399 16.49 -10.03 -4.91
C LEU A 399 17.38 -11.28 -4.80
N ARG A 400 16.86 -12.39 -4.29
CA ARG A 400 17.58 -13.67 -4.19
C ARG A 400 17.88 -14.24 -5.58
N GLU A 401 16.94 -14.16 -6.52
CA GLU A 401 17.17 -14.59 -7.90
C GLU A 401 17.97 -13.56 -8.71
N ALA A 402 17.82 -12.27 -8.42
CA ALA A 402 18.73 -11.23 -8.92
C ALA A 402 20.18 -11.42 -8.40
N GLY A 403 20.40 -12.40 -7.53
CA GLY A 403 21.70 -12.90 -7.07
C GLY A 403 22.53 -13.49 -8.21
N TYR A 404 23.14 -12.63 -9.02
CA TYR A 404 24.59 -12.43 -9.06
C TYR A 404 24.90 -11.37 -10.12
N THR A 405 25.01 -10.11 -9.68
CA THR A 405 25.55 -8.99 -10.45
C THR A 405 27.08 -8.98 -10.49
N GLY A 406 27.76 -10.09 -10.19
CA GLY A 406 29.23 -10.16 -10.27
C GLY A 406 29.71 -9.71 -11.66
N GLU A 407 29.10 -10.26 -12.71
CA GLU A 407 29.39 -9.91 -14.09
C GLU A 407 29.01 -8.46 -14.41
N PHE A 408 27.83 -7.98 -13.97
CA PHE A 408 27.44 -6.57 -14.13
C PHE A 408 28.34 -5.59 -13.37
N GLY A 409 28.83 -5.97 -12.19
CA GLY A 409 29.71 -5.19 -11.34
C GLY A 409 31.11 -5.10 -11.92
N GLU A 410 31.62 -6.20 -12.48
CA GLU A 410 32.89 -6.23 -13.23
C GLU A 410 32.81 -5.36 -14.49
N ILE A 411 31.72 -5.47 -15.27
CA ILE A 411 31.50 -4.66 -16.47
C ILE A 411 31.34 -3.17 -16.13
N ASN A 412 30.56 -2.83 -15.09
CA ASN A 412 30.44 -1.44 -14.64
C ASN A 412 31.78 -0.88 -14.13
N LYS A 413 32.58 -1.70 -13.46
CA LYS A 413 33.93 -1.33 -13.04
C LYS A 413 34.84 -1.09 -14.26
N SER A 414 34.78 -1.93 -15.28
CA SER A 414 35.57 -1.71 -16.51
C SER A 414 35.13 -0.45 -17.25
N ILE A 415 33.82 -0.19 -17.37
CA ILE A 415 33.30 1.04 -17.97
C ILE A 415 33.85 2.26 -17.22
N ARG A 416 33.77 2.28 -15.89
CA ARG A 416 34.27 3.39 -15.08
C ARG A 416 35.78 3.62 -15.27
N VAL A 417 36.57 2.54 -15.25
CA VAL A 417 38.02 2.61 -15.46
C VAL A 417 38.36 3.14 -16.86
N SER A 418 37.65 2.69 -17.89
CA SER A 418 37.84 3.18 -19.26
C SER A 418 37.48 4.65 -19.41
N VAL A 419 36.39 5.13 -18.79
CA VAL A 419 35.99 6.55 -18.80
C VAL A 419 37.02 7.43 -18.08
N GLU A 420 37.44 7.04 -16.88
CA GLU A 420 38.47 7.77 -16.11
C GLU A 420 39.80 7.85 -16.89
N ALA A 421 40.21 6.74 -17.52
CA ALA A 421 41.44 6.69 -18.32
C ALA A 421 41.34 7.48 -19.64
N GLN A 422 40.16 7.53 -20.25
CA GLN A 422 39.88 8.37 -21.41
C GLN A 422 39.99 9.85 -21.05
N ASP A 423 39.34 10.30 -19.97
CA ASP A 423 39.35 11.71 -19.54
C ASP A 423 40.76 12.19 -19.16
N ALA A 424 41.55 11.31 -18.52
CA ALA A 424 42.96 11.56 -18.25
C ALA A 424 43.78 11.70 -19.56
N ALA A 425 43.60 10.79 -20.51
CA ALA A 425 44.30 10.85 -21.81
C ALA A 425 43.91 12.09 -22.64
N VAL A 426 42.65 12.53 -22.58
CA VAL A 426 42.18 13.78 -23.21
C VAL A 426 42.84 14.99 -22.56
N SER A 427 42.94 15.01 -21.22
CA SER A 427 43.60 16.08 -20.46
C SER A 427 45.10 16.18 -20.78
N GLU A 428 45.77 15.05 -21.01
CA GLU A 428 47.16 14.96 -21.47
C GLU A 428 47.35 15.22 -22.97
N LYS A 429 46.27 15.50 -23.72
CA LYS A 429 46.26 15.66 -25.19
C LYS A 429 46.77 14.44 -25.96
N ASN A 430 46.69 13.26 -25.36
CA ASN A 430 47.04 11.99 -26.00
C ASN A 430 45.79 11.37 -26.66
N PHE A 431 45.47 11.84 -27.86
CA PHE A 431 44.26 11.46 -28.58
C PHE A 431 44.20 9.99 -29.01
N GLU A 432 45.36 9.35 -29.25
CA GLU A 432 45.43 7.92 -29.57
C GLU A 432 45.01 7.05 -28.38
N LYS A 433 45.53 7.35 -27.17
CA LYS A 433 45.11 6.65 -25.95
C LYS A 433 43.65 6.92 -25.60
N ALA A 434 43.16 8.13 -25.82
CA ALA A 434 41.76 8.48 -25.60
C ALA A 434 40.83 7.67 -26.52
N ALA A 435 41.20 7.49 -27.80
CA ALA A 435 40.44 6.66 -28.73
C ALA A 435 40.41 5.18 -28.31
N PHE A 436 41.54 4.65 -27.83
CA PHE A 436 41.64 3.28 -27.32
C PHE A 436 40.72 3.01 -26.12
N TYR A 437 40.71 3.90 -25.12
CA TYR A 437 39.83 3.74 -23.95
C TYR A 437 38.36 3.92 -24.28
N ARG A 438 38.03 4.80 -25.24
CA ARG A 438 36.67 4.93 -25.77
C ARG A 438 36.18 3.65 -26.44
N GLU A 439 37.04 2.98 -27.20
CA GLU A 439 36.69 1.69 -27.82
C GLU A 439 36.45 0.60 -26.76
N GLN A 440 37.26 0.55 -25.70
CA GLN A 440 37.02 -0.34 -24.56
C GLN A 440 35.71 -0.05 -23.83
N GLU A 441 35.35 1.23 -23.67
CA GLU A 441 34.08 1.62 -23.08
C GLU A 441 32.90 1.09 -23.90
N VAL A 442 32.93 1.28 -25.23
CA VAL A 442 31.89 0.81 -26.15
C VAL A 442 31.75 -0.71 -26.07
N GLN A 443 32.86 -1.46 -26.13
CA GLN A 443 32.83 -2.92 -26.00
C GLN A 443 32.30 -3.39 -24.65
N ALA A 444 32.62 -2.68 -23.56
CA ALA A 444 32.10 -3.03 -22.24
C ALA A 444 30.59 -2.73 -22.13
N ARG A 445 30.09 -1.66 -22.76
CA ARG A 445 28.66 -1.34 -22.84
C ARG A 445 27.89 -2.36 -23.68
N GLU A 446 28.43 -2.77 -24.82
CA GLU A 446 27.81 -3.82 -25.66
C GLU A 446 27.72 -5.16 -24.92
N ARG A 447 28.77 -5.55 -24.19
CA ARG A 447 28.71 -6.73 -23.31
C ARG A 447 27.65 -6.57 -22.22
N MET A 448 27.49 -5.35 -21.67
CA MET A 448 26.47 -5.07 -20.67
C MET A 448 25.06 -5.26 -21.23
N GLU A 449 24.79 -4.78 -22.44
CA GLU A 449 23.50 -4.96 -23.12
C GLU A 449 23.24 -6.43 -23.43
N PHE A 450 24.23 -7.15 -23.94
CA PHE A 450 24.10 -8.58 -24.22
C PHE A 450 23.79 -9.41 -22.96
N VAL A 451 24.51 -9.14 -21.86
CA VAL A 451 24.27 -9.80 -20.57
C VAL A 451 22.87 -9.42 -20.07
N ARG A 452 22.46 -8.15 -20.19
CA ARG A 452 21.12 -7.70 -19.80
C ARG A 452 20.00 -8.40 -20.57
N GLU A 453 20.09 -8.50 -21.89
CA GLU A 453 19.10 -9.22 -22.69
C GLU A 453 19.01 -10.70 -22.31
N LYS A 454 20.15 -11.35 -22.07
CA LYS A 454 20.19 -12.75 -21.63
C LYS A 454 19.52 -12.93 -20.26
N PHE A 455 19.72 -12.00 -19.34
CA PHE A 455 19.08 -12.01 -18.02
C PHE A 455 17.58 -11.67 -18.09
N ASP A 456 17.16 -10.70 -18.90
CA ASP A 456 15.74 -10.33 -19.06
C ASP A 456 14.93 -11.48 -19.68
N VAL A 457 15.50 -12.22 -20.64
CA VAL A 457 14.88 -13.41 -21.24
C VAL A 457 14.78 -14.57 -20.24
N ALA A 458 15.81 -14.79 -19.41
CA ALA A 458 15.80 -15.84 -18.39
C ALA A 458 14.84 -15.52 -17.22
N SER A 459 14.83 -14.26 -16.77
CA SER A 459 13.95 -13.72 -15.71
C SER A 459 12.47 -13.78 -16.11
N SER A 460 12.17 -13.50 -17.38
CA SER A 460 10.80 -13.61 -17.90
C SER A 460 10.26 -15.05 -17.94
N ALA A 461 11.14 -16.05 -17.97
CA ALA A 461 10.77 -17.46 -18.12
C ALA A 461 10.58 -18.21 -16.79
N ARG A 462 11.09 -17.69 -15.66
CA ARG A 462 11.05 -18.38 -14.36
C ARG A 462 10.59 -17.42 -13.27
N ARG A 463 9.34 -17.55 -12.82
CA ARG A 463 8.86 -16.82 -11.64
C ARG A 463 9.39 -17.49 -10.38
N VAL A 464 9.93 -16.72 -9.45
CA VAL A 464 10.31 -17.24 -8.13
C VAL A 464 9.04 -17.56 -7.35
N ILE A 465 8.94 -18.78 -6.83
CA ILE A 465 7.83 -19.17 -5.98
C ILE A 465 8.12 -18.70 -4.56
N VAL A 466 7.21 -17.91 -3.99
CA VAL A 466 7.22 -17.49 -2.59
C VAL A 466 6.37 -18.46 -1.79
N ASN A 467 7.01 -19.13 -0.84
CA ASN A 467 6.40 -20.13 0.03
C ASN A 467 6.27 -19.63 1.47
N ARG A 468 5.70 -20.47 2.34
CA ARG A 468 5.55 -20.16 3.77
C ARG A 468 6.88 -19.83 4.47
N GLN A 469 7.98 -20.48 4.11
CA GLN A 469 9.29 -20.25 4.73
C GLN A 469 9.81 -18.84 4.42
N ASP A 470 9.58 -18.33 3.21
CA ASP A 470 9.95 -16.95 2.86
C ASP A 470 9.22 -15.93 3.76
N ILE A 471 7.93 -16.16 4.04
CA ILE A 471 7.15 -15.33 4.98
C ILE A 471 7.70 -15.46 6.40
N ASP A 472 7.95 -16.69 6.86
CA ASP A 472 8.46 -16.96 8.21
C ASP A 472 9.83 -16.27 8.44
N GLU A 473 10.71 -16.23 7.42
CA GLU A 473 11.97 -15.49 7.45
C GLU A 473 11.77 -13.98 7.62
N VAL A 474 10.84 -13.38 6.88
CA VAL A 474 10.54 -11.94 6.96
C VAL A 474 10.01 -11.59 8.34
N VAL A 475 9.03 -12.35 8.86
CA VAL A 475 8.50 -12.13 10.21
C VAL A 475 9.60 -12.29 11.26
N SER A 476 10.49 -13.28 11.10
CA SER A 476 11.61 -13.48 12.01
C SER A 476 12.55 -12.28 12.05
N LYS A 477 12.81 -11.68 10.89
CA LYS A 477 13.67 -10.50 10.77
C LYS A 477 13.02 -9.25 11.38
N TRP A 478 11.71 -9.06 11.20
CA TRP A 478 10.98 -7.92 11.76
C TRP A 478 10.84 -7.99 13.27
N THR A 479 10.50 -9.17 13.77
CA THR A 479 10.16 -9.36 15.19
C THR A 479 11.35 -9.80 16.03
N GLY A 480 12.44 -10.25 15.39
CA GLY A 480 13.57 -10.90 16.06
C GLY A 480 13.26 -12.33 16.53
N VAL A 481 12.04 -12.85 16.29
CA VAL A 481 11.61 -14.17 16.75
C VAL A 481 11.86 -15.23 15.68
N PRO A 482 12.72 -16.23 15.92
CA PRO A 482 12.98 -17.27 14.92
C PRO A 482 11.74 -18.15 14.66
N LEU A 483 11.13 -18.03 13.47
CA LEU A 483 9.96 -18.82 13.06
C LEU A 483 10.30 -20.08 12.25
N THR A 484 11.46 -20.11 11.61
CA THR A 484 11.90 -21.20 10.71
C THR A 484 12.15 -22.55 11.40
N SER A 485 11.86 -22.67 12.70
CA SER A 485 12.18 -23.84 13.54
C SER A 485 10.96 -24.45 14.26
N ILE A 486 9.72 -24.05 13.96
CA ILE A 486 8.70 -24.03 15.03
C ILE A 486 7.97 -25.34 15.39
N ASN A 487 7.95 -26.43 14.60
CA ASN A 487 7.18 -27.61 15.07
C ASN A 487 8.02 -28.78 15.58
N GLN A 488 9.02 -29.25 14.82
CA GLN A 488 9.89 -30.34 15.26
C GLN A 488 11.16 -29.84 15.95
N ASP A 489 11.74 -28.73 15.49
CA ASP A 489 12.97 -28.17 16.07
C ASP A 489 12.72 -27.42 17.37
N GLU A 490 11.61 -26.69 17.55
CA GLU A 490 11.31 -25.98 18.81
C GLU A 490 11.06 -26.97 19.95
N SER A 491 10.30 -28.04 19.71
CA SER A 491 10.10 -29.12 20.67
C SER A 491 11.44 -29.75 21.07
N THR A 492 12.30 -30.04 20.09
CA THR A 492 13.64 -30.61 20.30
C THR A 492 14.57 -29.62 21.04
N LYS A 493 14.49 -28.34 20.70
CA LYS A 493 15.22 -27.24 21.34
C LYS A 493 14.81 -27.12 22.81
N LEU A 494 13.51 -27.10 23.10
CA LEU A 494 12.98 -27.05 24.46
C LEU A 494 13.32 -28.29 25.30
N LEU A 495 13.49 -29.45 24.67
CA LEU A 495 13.98 -30.66 25.35
C LEU A 495 15.45 -30.53 25.80
N ARG A 496 16.26 -29.74 25.09
CA ARG A 496 17.67 -29.46 25.41
C ARG A 496 17.87 -28.16 26.19
N MET A 497 16.78 -27.58 26.71
CA MET A 497 16.80 -26.27 27.36
C MET A 497 17.73 -26.24 28.57
N GLU A 498 17.71 -27.28 29.41
CA GLU A 498 18.61 -27.39 30.55
C GLU A 498 20.08 -27.37 30.11
N ASP A 499 20.44 -28.18 29.10
CA ASP A 499 21.81 -28.28 28.58
C ASP A 499 22.31 -26.95 28.02
N ASP A 500 21.47 -26.25 27.24
CA ASP A 500 21.83 -24.96 26.65
C ASP A 500 21.96 -23.86 27.71
N LEU A 501 21.10 -23.83 28.73
CA LEU A 501 21.23 -22.89 29.86
C LEU A 501 22.50 -23.18 30.67
N HIS A 502 22.85 -24.45 30.87
CA HIS A 502 24.06 -24.84 31.59
C HIS A 502 25.37 -24.49 30.89
N ARG A 503 25.36 -24.17 29.58
CA ARG A 503 26.55 -23.64 28.89
C ARG A 503 26.98 -22.28 29.44
N ARG A 504 26.04 -21.52 30.01
CA ARG A 504 26.27 -20.15 30.49
C ARG A 504 26.08 -20.02 32.00
N VAL A 505 25.20 -20.83 32.60
CA VAL A 505 24.93 -20.84 34.04
C VAL A 505 25.46 -22.12 34.67
N VAL A 506 26.45 -21.96 35.54
CA VAL A 506 27.04 -23.08 36.30
C VAL A 506 26.20 -23.33 37.56
N SER A 507 25.95 -24.61 37.91
CA SER A 507 25.11 -25.02 39.04
C SER A 507 23.63 -24.62 38.86
N GLN A 508 22.86 -24.52 39.95
CA GLN A 508 21.45 -24.14 39.98
C GLN A 508 20.49 -25.14 39.27
N ASP A 509 20.83 -26.43 39.24
CA ASP A 509 20.09 -27.47 38.51
C ASP A 509 18.60 -27.51 38.86
N LYS A 510 18.26 -27.36 40.15
CA LYS A 510 16.86 -27.33 40.61
C LYS A 510 16.09 -26.13 40.06
N ALA A 511 16.72 -24.95 40.01
CA ALA A 511 16.10 -23.73 39.49
C ALA A 511 15.93 -23.80 37.97
N ILE A 512 16.97 -24.22 37.25
CA ILE A 512 16.97 -24.40 35.79
C ILE A 512 15.94 -25.47 35.38
N SER A 513 15.85 -26.59 36.10
CA SER A 513 14.84 -27.62 35.86
C SER A 513 13.41 -27.14 36.15
N ALA A 514 13.19 -26.34 37.20
CA ALA A 514 11.87 -25.76 37.48
C ALA A 514 11.44 -24.77 36.38
N LEU A 515 12.35 -23.89 35.97
CA LEU A 515 12.18 -22.93 34.88
C LEU A 515 11.84 -23.63 33.57
N SER A 516 12.67 -24.59 33.17
CA SER A 516 12.53 -25.34 31.91
C SER A 516 11.23 -26.12 31.84
N ARG A 517 10.82 -26.79 32.93
CA ARG A 517 9.52 -27.49 33.01
C ARG A 517 8.34 -26.53 32.87
N ALA A 518 8.40 -25.35 33.48
CA ALA A 518 7.31 -24.37 33.40
C ALA A 518 7.16 -23.81 31.98
N ILE A 519 8.27 -23.51 31.32
CA ILE A 519 8.28 -23.00 29.94
C ILE A 519 7.82 -24.08 28.95
N ARG A 520 8.29 -25.33 29.10
CA ARG A 520 7.81 -26.46 28.30
C ARG A 520 6.30 -26.65 28.40
N ARG A 521 5.72 -26.59 29.61
CA ARG A 521 4.25 -26.69 29.79
C ARG A 521 3.51 -25.56 29.07
N SER A 522 4.04 -24.34 29.14
CA SER A 522 3.44 -23.18 28.48
C SER A 522 3.47 -23.31 26.95
N ARG A 523 4.62 -23.70 26.40
CA ARG A 523 4.82 -23.90 24.95
C ARG A 523 4.07 -25.12 24.39
N ALA A 524 3.86 -26.15 25.20
CA ALA A 524 3.03 -27.30 24.84
C ALA A 524 1.52 -27.02 24.85
N GLY A 525 1.09 -25.77 25.10
CA GLY A 525 -0.33 -25.40 25.17
C GLY A 525 -1.07 -25.96 26.38
N LEU A 526 -0.33 -26.44 27.40
CA LEU A 526 -0.90 -26.98 28.64
C LEU A 526 -1.17 -25.90 29.69
N LYS A 527 -0.93 -24.63 29.35
CA LYS A 527 -1.20 -23.44 30.18
C LYS A 527 -2.21 -22.54 29.47
N SER A 528 -2.93 -21.72 30.25
CA SER A 528 -3.82 -20.70 29.70
C SER A 528 -3.08 -19.80 28.70
N PRO A 529 -3.63 -19.59 27.48
CA PRO A 529 -3.04 -18.72 26.47
C PRO A 529 -3.15 -17.23 26.83
N GLN A 530 -3.92 -16.89 27.88
CA GLN A 530 -4.12 -15.51 28.33
C GLN A 530 -3.07 -15.06 29.37
N ARG A 531 -2.04 -15.87 29.67
CA ARG A 531 -1.03 -15.55 30.68
C ARG A 531 0.35 -15.45 30.06
N PRO A 532 1.31 -14.75 30.69
CA PRO A 532 2.71 -14.77 30.26
C PRO A 532 3.25 -16.19 30.13
N LEU A 533 4.22 -16.39 29.22
CA LEU A 533 4.86 -17.68 28.98
C LEU A 533 5.34 -18.33 30.28
N GLY A 534 5.92 -17.52 31.15
CA GLY A 534 6.32 -17.92 32.49
C GLY A 534 6.37 -16.72 33.42
N SER A 535 6.13 -16.98 34.70
CA SER A 535 6.20 -15.99 35.78
C SER A 535 7.00 -16.61 36.91
N PHE A 536 8.15 -16.01 37.23
CA PHE A 536 9.13 -16.59 38.15
C PHE A 536 9.58 -15.57 39.19
N ILE A 537 9.90 -16.07 40.39
CA ILE A 537 10.61 -15.30 41.42
C ILE A 537 11.93 -16.02 41.67
N PHE A 538 13.05 -15.31 41.50
CA PHE A 538 14.40 -15.80 41.73
C PHE A 538 14.90 -15.30 43.08
N LEU A 539 15.21 -16.23 43.96
CA LEU A 539 15.58 -15.98 45.36
C LEU A 539 17.05 -16.34 45.58
N GLY A 540 17.72 -15.59 46.46
CA GLY A 540 19.11 -15.85 46.85
C GLY A 540 19.92 -14.56 47.05
N PRO A 541 21.17 -14.65 47.54
CA PRO A 541 22.01 -13.47 47.72
C PRO A 541 22.41 -12.82 46.39
N THR A 542 22.95 -11.60 46.46
CA THR A 542 23.52 -10.94 45.29
C THR A 542 24.71 -11.74 44.75
N GLY A 543 24.94 -11.71 43.44
CA GLY A 543 26.07 -12.39 42.80
C GLY A 543 25.89 -13.88 42.49
N VAL A 544 24.80 -14.54 42.91
CA VAL A 544 24.57 -15.98 42.64
C VAL A 544 24.12 -16.33 41.22
N GLY A 545 24.02 -15.34 40.32
CA GLY A 545 23.67 -15.55 38.91
C GLY A 545 22.19 -15.39 38.54
N LYS A 546 21.35 -14.79 39.39
CA LYS A 546 19.91 -14.55 39.11
C LYS A 546 19.69 -13.78 37.79
N THR A 547 20.39 -12.66 37.62
CA THR A 547 20.34 -11.83 36.40
C THR A 547 20.92 -12.55 35.18
N GLU A 548 21.95 -13.38 35.38
CA GLU A 548 22.59 -14.13 34.30
C GLU A 548 21.70 -15.25 33.77
N LEU A 549 20.95 -15.92 34.66
CA LEU A 549 19.93 -16.89 34.25
C LEU A 549 18.83 -16.24 33.42
N ALA A 550 18.38 -15.04 33.78
CA ALA A 550 17.40 -14.28 32.99
C ALA A 550 17.94 -13.91 31.60
N ARG A 551 19.22 -13.53 31.51
CA ARG A 551 19.90 -13.20 30.25
C ARG A 551 20.10 -14.44 29.37
N ALA A 552 20.56 -15.55 29.95
CA ALA A 552 20.69 -16.83 29.26
C ALA A 552 19.33 -17.31 28.72
N LEU A 553 18.27 -17.11 29.50
CA LEU A 553 16.91 -17.42 29.09
C LEU A 553 16.44 -16.57 27.91
N ALA A 554 16.70 -15.26 27.94
CA ALA A 554 16.36 -14.36 26.84
C ALA A 554 17.04 -14.78 25.53
N ASN A 555 18.34 -15.11 25.61
CA ASN A 555 19.09 -15.62 24.48
C ASN A 555 18.52 -16.95 23.96
N PHE A 556 18.25 -17.91 24.84
CA PHE A 556 17.75 -19.22 24.46
C PHE A 556 16.38 -19.14 23.78
N LEU A 557 15.44 -18.38 24.36
CA LEU A 557 14.06 -18.28 23.86
C LEU A 557 13.93 -17.37 22.64
N PHE A 558 14.61 -16.23 22.65
CA PHE A 558 14.39 -15.15 21.68
C PHE A 558 15.62 -14.86 20.81
N GLY A 559 16.69 -15.65 20.93
CA GLY A 559 17.88 -15.56 20.09
C GLY A 559 18.81 -14.38 20.39
N SER A 560 18.51 -13.55 21.39
CA SER A 560 19.26 -12.32 21.67
C SER A 560 19.27 -11.96 23.16
N ASP A 561 20.42 -11.54 23.67
CA ASP A 561 20.56 -10.95 25.01
C ASP A 561 19.77 -9.63 25.13
N HIS A 562 19.53 -8.93 24.01
CA HIS A 562 18.76 -7.68 23.98
C HIS A 562 17.26 -7.87 24.22
N ALA A 563 16.76 -9.11 24.15
CA ALA A 563 15.39 -9.42 24.51
C ALA A 563 15.16 -9.38 26.05
N LEU A 564 16.19 -9.13 26.85
CA LEU A 564 16.07 -8.88 28.28
C LEU A 564 15.71 -7.41 28.55
N ILE A 565 14.48 -7.17 28.99
CA ILE A 565 14.02 -5.87 29.46
C ILE A 565 14.21 -5.82 30.99
N ARG A 566 15.22 -5.10 31.46
CA ARG A 566 15.52 -4.98 32.90
C ARG A 566 15.00 -3.66 33.48
N PHE A 567 14.41 -3.76 34.67
CA PHE A 567 14.06 -2.64 35.54
C PHE A 567 14.63 -2.89 36.94
N ASP A 568 15.32 -1.90 37.48
CA ASP A 568 15.80 -1.91 38.86
C ASP A 568 14.70 -1.34 39.77
N MET A 569 14.16 -2.14 40.67
CA MET A 569 13.06 -1.73 41.54
C MET A 569 13.46 -0.72 42.60
N SER A 570 14.75 -0.49 42.83
CA SER A 570 15.25 0.62 43.65
C SER A 570 14.90 1.99 43.06
N GLU A 571 14.70 2.11 41.74
CA GLU A 571 14.23 3.36 41.11
C GLU A 571 12.73 3.61 41.34
N TYR A 572 11.99 2.58 41.78
CA TYR A 572 10.53 2.56 41.90
C TYR A 572 10.06 2.43 43.37
N MET A 573 10.90 2.86 44.32
CA MET A 573 10.57 2.89 45.75
C MET A 573 9.44 3.86 46.08
N GLU A 574 9.32 4.96 45.33
CA GLU A 574 8.31 5.99 45.54
C GLU A 574 7.07 5.77 44.67
N LYS A 575 5.90 6.13 45.20
CA LYS A 575 4.61 6.01 44.49
C LYS A 575 4.60 6.72 43.14
N HIS A 576 5.20 7.91 43.03
CA HIS A 576 5.24 8.67 41.78
C HIS A 576 6.17 8.05 40.73
N SER A 577 7.20 7.30 41.15
CA SER A 577 8.07 6.58 40.23
C SER A 577 7.35 5.39 39.57
N VAL A 578 6.44 4.71 40.28
CA VAL A 578 5.63 3.62 39.71
C VAL A 578 4.80 4.10 38.51
N SER A 579 4.28 5.33 38.57
CA SER A 579 3.59 5.93 37.42
C SER A 579 4.47 6.02 36.18
N LYS A 580 5.81 6.12 36.29
CA LYS A 580 6.70 6.11 35.11
C LYS A 580 6.71 4.75 34.39
N LEU A 581 6.39 3.64 35.05
CA LEU A 581 6.33 2.32 34.41
C LEU A 581 5.10 2.19 33.48
N ILE A 582 3.96 2.74 33.88
CA ILE A 582 2.70 2.64 33.12
C ILE A 582 2.43 3.89 32.26
N GLY A 583 2.90 5.05 32.70
CA GLY A 583 2.68 6.37 32.10
C GLY A 583 2.13 7.35 33.14
N SER A 584 2.36 8.65 32.97
CA SER A 584 1.78 9.66 33.87
C SER A 584 0.24 9.69 33.72
N PRO A 585 -0.54 9.93 34.79
CA PRO A 585 -1.99 10.13 34.68
C PRO A 585 -2.35 11.38 33.87
N PRO A 586 -3.59 11.47 33.32
CA PRO A 586 -4.08 12.67 32.65
C PRO A 586 -3.91 13.94 33.49
N GLY A 587 -3.23 14.94 32.93
CA GLY A 587 -2.99 16.24 33.57
C GLY A 587 -1.61 16.45 34.21
N TYR A 588 -0.71 15.44 34.16
CA TYR A 588 0.66 15.55 34.65
C TYR A 588 1.68 15.68 33.49
N VAL A 589 2.85 16.28 33.77
CA VAL A 589 3.96 16.39 32.80
C VAL A 589 4.41 14.97 32.39
N GLY A 590 4.60 14.74 31.09
CA GLY A 590 4.91 13.41 30.53
C GLY A 590 3.69 12.52 30.29
N HIS A 591 2.45 13.04 30.42
CA HIS A 591 1.23 12.29 30.08
C HIS A 591 1.15 11.88 28.59
N GLU A 592 1.83 12.58 27.69
CA GLU A 592 1.86 12.21 26.26
C GLU A 592 2.89 11.10 25.96
N GLU A 593 3.76 10.76 26.91
CA GLU A 593 4.71 9.66 26.81
C GLU A 593 4.13 8.40 27.47
N GLY A 594 4.11 7.28 26.75
CA GLY A 594 3.72 5.99 27.31
C GLY A 594 4.67 5.56 28.45
N GLY A 595 4.22 4.63 29.28
CA GLY A 595 5.04 4.10 30.37
C GLY A 595 6.30 3.38 29.89
N GLN A 596 7.35 3.39 30.72
CA GLN A 596 8.61 2.73 30.37
C GLN A 596 8.45 1.21 30.19
N LEU A 597 7.61 0.55 30.99
CA LEU A 597 7.32 -0.87 30.87
C LEU A 597 6.43 -1.15 29.67
N THR A 598 5.32 -0.40 29.58
CA THR A 598 4.33 -0.57 28.52
C THR A 598 4.92 -0.33 27.13
N GLU A 599 5.74 0.71 26.94
CA GLU A 599 6.39 0.99 25.66
C GLU A 599 7.50 -0.02 25.31
N LYS A 600 8.33 -0.43 26.27
CA LYS A 600 9.38 -1.43 25.99
C LYS A 600 8.79 -2.79 25.62
N VAL A 601 7.72 -3.22 26.30
CA VAL A 601 7.04 -4.49 25.99
C VAL A 601 6.23 -4.38 24.70
N LYS A 602 5.60 -3.23 24.42
CA LYS A 602 4.95 -2.98 23.13
C LYS A 602 5.92 -3.10 21.96
N ARG A 603 7.13 -2.54 22.08
CA ARG A 603 8.17 -2.62 21.05
C ARG A 603 8.80 -4.01 20.95
N ASN A 604 8.93 -4.72 22.07
CA ASN A 604 9.50 -6.06 22.13
C ASN A 604 8.56 -7.02 22.91
N PRO A 605 7.46 -7.50 22.30
CA PRO A 605 6.50 -8.39 22.96
C PRO A 605 7.08 -9.76 23.33
N TYR A 606 8.15 -10.15 22.64
CA TYR A 606 8.90 -11.38 22.85
C TYR A 606 10.15 -11.09 23.67
N SER A 607 9.97 -11.00 24.98
CA SER A 607 11.02 -10.54 25.88
C SER A 607 10.97 -11.23 27.23
N VAL A 608 12.11 -11.22 27.91
CA VAL A 608 12.20 -11.52 29.34
C VAL A 608 12.14 -10.20 30.08
N VAL A 609 11.08 -9.97 30.85
CA VAL A 609 10.91 -8.79 31.70
C VAL A 609 11.48 -9.12 33.08
N LEU A 610 12.60 -8.50 33.43
CA LEU A 610 13.29 -8.68 34.70
C LEU A 610 13.04 -7.48 35.62
N LEU A 611 12.36 -7.73 36.73
CA LEU A 611 12.13 -6.79 37.82
C LEU A 611 13.10 -7.14 38.95
N ASP A 612 14.21 -6.42 39.02
CA ASP A 612 15.32 -6.72 39.94
C ASP A 612 15.07 -6.11 41.32
N GLU A 613 15.32 -6.85 42.39
CA GLU A 613 15.16 -6.42 43.79
C GLU A 613 13.72 -5.99 44.14
N ILE A 614 12.73 -6.84 43.83
CA ILE A 614 11.30 -6.55 43.97
C ILE A 614 10.89 -6.11 45.38
N GLU A 615 11.63 -6.52 46.41
CA GLU A 615 11.41 -6.10 47.80
C GLU A 615 11.61 -4.59 48.02
N LYS A 616 12.29 -3.89 47.11
CA LYS A 616 12.51 -2.44 47.17
C LYS A 616 11.36 -1.65 46.53
N ALA A 617 10.53 -2.27 45.69
CA ALA A 617 9.47 -1.58 44.99
C ALA A 617 8.39 -1.04 45.94
N HIS A 618 7.73 0.05 45.54
CA HIS A 618 6.53 0.52 46.21
C HIS A 618 5.38 -0.53 46.10
N PRO A 619 4.55 -0.74 47.15
CA PRO A 619 3.49 -1.75 47.14
C PRO A 619 2.47 -1.63 46.00
N ASP A 620 2.18 -0.40 45.53
CA ASP A 620 1.27 -0.17 44.39
C ASP A 620 1.72 -0.90 43.10
N LEU A 621 3.01 -1.24 42.97
CA LEU A 621 3.52 -2.02 41.85
C LEU A 621 2.92 -3.42 41.79
N PHE A 622 2.65 -4.07 42.93
CA PHE A 622 2.13 -5.44 42.95
C PHE A 622 0.73 -5.54 42.33
N ASN A 623 -0.11 -4.50 42.45
CA ASN A 623 -1.43 -4.46 41.81
C ASN A 623 -1.31 -4.50 40.28
N ILE A 624 -0.29 -3.81 39.75
CA ILE A 624 0.00 -3.74 38.33
C ILE A 624 0.51 -5.11 37.85
N LEU A 625 1.41 -5.72 38.62
CA LEU A 625 1.94 -7.04 38.32
C LEU A 625 0.86 -8.11 38.37
N LEU A 626 -0.10 -8.04 39.29
CA LEU A 626 -1.22 -8.98 39.33
C LEU A 626 -2.00 -8.98 38.01
N GLN A 627 -2.30 -7.81 37.45
CA GLN A 627 -2.96 -7.71 36.14
C GLN A 627 -2.15 -8.42 35.03
N VAL A 628 -0.84 -8.15 34.98
CA VAL A 628 0.07 -8.78 34.01
C VAL A 628 0.12 -10.30 34.19
N LEU A 629 0.22 -10.78 35.43
CA LEU A 629 0.41 -12.19 35.75
C LEU A 629 -0.87 -13.03 35.55
N ASP A 630 -2.04 -12.45 35.84
CA ASP A 630 -3.32 -13.15 35.74
C ASP A 630 -3.97 -13.04 34.35
N GLU A 631 -3.96 -11.85 33.76
CA GLU A 631 -4.68 -11.53 32.52
C GLU A 631 -3.77 -11.39 31.30
N GLY A 632 -2.45 -11.41 31.50
CA GLY A 632 -1.46 -11.36 30.42
C GLY A 632 -1.50 -10.07 29.61
N HIS A 633 -2.09 -9.00 30.15
CA HIS A 633 -2.07 -7.68 29.54
C HIS A 633 -1.99 -6.59 30.61
N LEU A 634 -1.58 -5.40 30.19
CA LEU A 634 -1.53 -4.22 31.03
C LEU A 634 -2.14 -3.05 30.28
N THR A 635 -3.10 -2.36 30.90
CA THR A 635 -3.68 -1.15 30.33
C THR A 635 -2.90 0.06 30.82
N ASP A 636 -2.37 0.85 29.90
CA ASP A 636 -1.68 2.08 30.25
C ASP A 636 -2.65 3.20 30.67
N ASN A 637 -2.12 4.30 31.20
CA ASN A 637 -2.93 5.45 31.63
C ASN A 637 -3.58 6.21 30.45
N TYR A 638 -3.23 5.87 29.21
CA TYR A 638 -3.86 6.37 27.99
C TYR A 638 -4.99 5.44 27.50
N GLY A 639 -5.21 4.30 28.17
CA GLY A 639 -6.22 3.30 27.81
C GLY A 639 -5.75 2.33 26.71
N ARG A 640 -4.46 2.27 26.41
CA ARG A 640 -3.89 1.29 25.47
C ARG A 640 -3.64 -0.02 26.21
N VAL A 641 -4.05 -1.12 25.61
CA VAL A 641 -3.84 -2.46 26.15
C VAL A 641 -2.56 -3.04 25.57
N ILE A 642 -1.59 -3.37 26.42
CA ILE A 642 -0.31 -3.97 26.05
C ILE A 642 -0.33 -5.46 26.37
N ASP A 643 0.08 -6.28 25.40
CA ASP A 643 0.09 -7.75 25.52
C ASP A 643 1.39 -8.26 26.16
N PHE A 644 1.27 -9.07 27.21
CA PHE A 644 2.36 -9.73 27.93
C PHE A 644 2.36 -11.25 27.74
N LYS A 645 1.44 -11.84 26.95
CA LYS A 645 1.31 -13.30 26.76
C LYS A 645 2.59 -13.95 26.23
N ASN A 646 3.35 -13.22 25.40
CA ASN A 646 4.61 -13.68 24.82
C ASN A 646 5.85 -13.34 25.65
N THR A 647 5.68 -12.79 26.86
CA THR A 647 6.77 -12.43 27.76
C THR A 647 7.05 -13.51 28.79
N VAL A 648 8.29 -13.55 29.30
CA VAL A 648 8.60 -14.23 30.55
C VAL A 648 8.85 -13.17 31.61
N VAL A 649 8.04 -13.15 32.66
CA VAL A 649 8.17 -12.20 33.77
C VAL A 649 9.03 -12.86 34.86
N ILE A 650 10.14 -12.22 35.21
CA ILE A 650 11.06 -12.66 36.26
C ILE A 650 11.18 -11.53 37.28
N MET A 651 10.92 -11.85 38.54
CA MET A 651 11.21 -10.98 39.67
C MET A 651 12.43 -11.55 40.40
N THR A 652 13.37 -10.73 40.83
CA THR A 652 14.45 -11.18 41.72
C THR A 652 14.21 -10.64 43.12
N SER A 653 14.64 -11.38 44.13
CA SER A 653 14.68 -10.88 45.50
C SER A 653 15.89 -11.38 46.26
N ASN A 654 16.44 -10.52 47.12
CA ASN A 654 17.53 -10.86 48.04
C ASN A 654 17.02 -11.38 49.40
N VAL A 655 15.71 -11.56 49.56
CA VAL A 655 15.09 -12.16 50.75
C VAL A 655 15.69 -13.55 51.03
N GLY A 656 15.98 -13.85 52.30
CA GLY A 656 16.69 -15.04 52.75
C GLY A 656 18.22 -15.03 52.63
N ALA A 657 18.84 -13.96 52.09
CA ALA A 657 20.30 -13.87 51.97
C ALA A 657 21.05 -13.83 53.32
N SER A 658 20.46 -13.20 54.33
CA SER A 658 21.04 -13.06 55.68
C SER A 658 21.05 -14.39 56.44
N GLU A 659 20.09 -15.27 56.18
CA GLU A 659 19.99 -16.61 56.78
C GLU A 659 20.96 -17.59 56.10
N ILE A 660 21.13 -17.47 54.77
CA ILE A 660 22.15 -18.21 54.01
C ILE A 660 23.56 -17.80 54.46
N ALA A 661 23.83 -16.50 54.60
CA ALA A 661 25.15 -15.98 54.97
C ALA A 661 25.56 -16.31 56.41
N LYS A 662 24.60 -16.41 57.35
CA LYS A 662 24.86 -16.73 58.77
C LYS A 662 25.43 -18.13 59.00
N ASN A 663 25.20 -19.05 58.07
CA ASN A 663 25.59 -20.46 58.23
C ASN A 663 26.82 -20.87 57.39
N THR A 664 27.42 -19.95 56.65
CA THR A 664 28.73 -20.14 56.02
C THR A 664 29.82 -19.58 56.93
N GLY A 665 30.63 -20.46 57.53
CA GLY A 665 31.78 -20.05 58.33
C GLY A 665 32.76 -19.17 57.53
N ILE A 666 33.28 -18.10 58.14
CA ILE A 666 34.23 -17.19 57.49
C ILE A 666 35.63 -17.82 57.53
N GLY A 667 36.15 -18.26 56.37
CA GLY A 667 37.53 -18.72 56.17
C GLY A 667 37.65 -19.91 55.21
N PHE A 668 38.83 -20.12 54.61
CA PHE A 668 39.17 -21.37 53.91
C PHE A 668 39.41 -22.48 54.94
N THR A 669 38.33 -23.08 55.43
CA THR A 669 38.41 -24.27 56.26
C THR A 669 38.26 -25.51 55.39
N VAL A 670 39.26 -26.39 55.48
CA VAL A 670 39.13 -27.78 55.01
C VAL A 670 38.46 -28.52 56.17
N GLY A 671 37.15 -28.78 56.08
CA GLY A 671 36.42 -29.48 57.14
C GLY A 671 34.98 -29.80 56.75
N ASP A 672 34.73 -31.09 56.59
CA ASP A 672 33.49 -31.88 56.57
C ASP A 672 32.26 -31.40 55.76
N GLU A 673 31.72 -32.33 54.96
CA GLU A 673 30.56 -32.23 54.06
C GLU A 673 29.21 -31.91 54.75
N THR A 674 29.20 -31.35 55.97
CA THR A 674 27.99 -30.89 56.66
C THR A 674 27.84 -29.38 56.54
N GLY A 675 27.82 -28.88 55.31
CA GLY A 675 27.31 -27.54 55.01
C GLY A 675 25.78 -27.51 55.03
N VAL A 676 25.18 -26.32 55.09
CA VAL A 676 23.73 -26.15 55.01
C VAL A 676 23.18 -26.83 53.75
N THR A 677 22.33 -27.82 53.94
CA THR A 677 21.70 -28.52 52.83
C THR A 677 20.75 -27.57 52.09
N TYR A 678 20.61 -27.77 50.77
CA TYR A 678 19.66 -27.00 49.95
C TYR A 678 18.24 -26.97 50.56
N ASP A 679 17.83 -28.07 51.19
CA ASP A 679 16.50 -28.19 51.79
C ASP A 679 16.34 -27.33 53.06
N ASP A 680 17.42 -27.04 53.77
CA ASP A 680 17.42 -26.12 54.91
C ASP A 680 17.35 -24.66 54.45
N MET A 681 18.13 -24.30 53.41
CA MET A 681 18.03 -22.98 52.77
C MET A 681 16.62 -22.75 52.21
N LYS A 682 16.04 -23.75 51.54
CA LYS A 682 14.69 -23.65 50.97
C LYS A 682 13.63 -23.44 52.06
N LYS A 683 13.75 -24.09 53.21
CA LYS A 683 12.80 -23.93 54.33
C LYS A 683 12.85 -22.53 54.95
N GLY A 684 14.05 -21.97 55.14
CA GLY A 684 14.23 -20.61 55.66
C GLY A 684 13.62 -19.55 54.74
N ILE A 685 14.01 -19.58 53.46
CA ILE A 685 13.53 -18.64 52.44
C ILE A 685 12.00 -18.71 52.25
N MET A 686 11.42 -19.92 52.25
CA MET A 686 9.95 -20.10 52.11
C MET A 686 9.17 -19.67 53.36
N GLY A 687 9.82 -19.45 54.50
CA GLY A 687 9.18 -18.92 55.70
C GLY A 687 9.12 -17.38 55.73
N GLU A 688 9.97 -16.69 54.96
CA GLU A 688 10.01 -15.23 54.86
C GLU A 688 9.16 -14.66 53.69
N LEU A 689 8.78 -15.51 52.74
CA LEU A 689 7.85 -15.21 51.63
C LEU A 689 6.39 -15.29 52.09
#